data_AF-D2YCG1-F1
#
_entry.id   AF-D2YCG1-F1
#
_cell.length_a   1.000
_cell.length_b   1.000
_cell.length_c   1.000
_cell.angle_alpha   90.00
_cell.angle_beta   90.00
_cell.angle_gamma   90.00
#
_symmetry.space_group_name_H-M   'P 1'
#
loop_
_entity.id
_entity.type
_entity.pdbx_description
1 polymer ?
#
loop_
_entity_poly.entity_id
_entity_poly.type
_entity_poly.pdbx_seq_one_letter_code
_entity_poly.pdbx_strand_id
1 'polypeptide(L)'
;MPKLNRCAIAILTIFSAISSHTVFANISDPVGEAVEIISQVADNHAIKYYNAADWQSEESQLPSLAELREQVINQQLRILVDFSQISDPDRLTEMQVKFRKTYGVGFANTFIVITEHKGELLFTPFDRAEDVDPTLLEAPRTERVLSRSRRSVSADNVTNNNETNTLPHVAFYINVNRSISDEECTFANSWLWKNDKGSRPFCKDANISLIYRVNLERSLQYGIVGSATPDAKIVRISLDDDSTGAGIHLNDQLGYRFFKAGYTTLDAYFREWSTDAIAQDYRFSFNASNDKAQILKTFPVTNVNANFERKEVSGFELGVTGGVEADKNGPKAKLEAKASYTQSRWLTYNTQDYRIERSAKNAQNVSFTWNRQQYATAESLLNRSTDALWVETYPVDVNRISPLSYASFVPKMDVIYKASPKETGSTDFVIDSSVNIRPIYNGAYKHYYVVGSHQSYHGFENTPRRRVTKSASFTVDWDHPVFTGGRPVNLQLASFNNRCIEADDQGRLMATTCDSQQAAQSFIYDQQGRYVSASNTKLCLDGEALDSLQTCNQNLTQRWEWREGSDKLSNVFNGEVLGHDKQTGELGLYSTGSDAVSLRTITSYTNVFHEQESSPVLGLTQGKVNQQRVEKDNQLYVRAGAAIDALGAAPELLVGGTGGSITTVDLTGLSSITATSGDFNFGGQQLVALTFTYQDGRQQMVGSKEYISNAHEDRFDVPTGAKITQMKVWADNWLVKGVQFDLN
;
A
#
# COMPACT_ATOMS: atom_id res chain seq x y z
N MET A 1 -91.41 -22.29 5.34
CA MET A 1 -90.53 -21.76 4.29
C MET A 1 -89.17 -21.44 4.90
N PRO A 2 -88.21 -22.38 4.76
CA PRO A 2 -86.81 -22.30 5.21
C PRO A 2 -85.83 -22.29 4.02
N LYS A 3 -84.51 -22.09 4.27
CA LYS A 3 -83.33 -22.67 3.56
C LYS A 3 -82.06 -21.93 4.03
N LEU A 4 -81.24 -22.53 4.92
CA LEU A 4 -80.04 -23.37 4.65
C LEU A 4 -78.88 -22.57 4.03
N ASN A 5 -77.65 -22.52 4.59
CA ASN A 5 -76.75 -23.63 4.96
C ASN A 5 -75.90 -23.26 6.21
N ARG A 6 -75.85 -24.06 7.28
CA ARG A 6 -75.07 -25.31 7.53
C ARG A 6 -73.54 -25.15 7.43
N CYS A 7 -72.86 -25.28 8.58
CA CYS A 7 -71.87 -26.32 8.89
C CYS A 7 -71.28 -26.05 10.30
N ALA A 8 -71.73 -26.76 11.33
CA ALA A 8 -71.22 -28.07 11.80
C ALA A 8 -69.94 -27.94 12.64
N ILE A 9 -70.17 -27.91 13.96
CA ILE A 9 -69.18 -28.13 15.01
C ILE A 9 -68.87 -29.63 15.05
N ALA A 10 -67.60 -30.00 14.94
CA ALA A 10 -67.09 -31.31 15.35
C ALA A 10 -65.70 -31.12 15.99
N ILE A 11 -65.63 -31.44 17.27
CA ILE A 11 -64.40 -31.55 18.06
C ILE A 11 -63.75 -32.88 17.69
N LEU A 12 -62.48 -32.83 17.26
CA LEU A 12 -61.59 -33.99 17.22
C LEU A 12 -60.17 -33.51 17.52
N THR A 13 -59.76 -33.76 18.75
CA THR A 13 -58.38 -33.70 19.23
C THR A 13 -57.49 -34.59 18.35
N ILE A 14 -56.51 -33.99 17.68
CA ILE A 14 -55.41 -34.69 17.03
C ILE A 14 -54.11 -34.21 17.69
N PHE A 15 -53.43 -35.15 18.32
CA PHE A 15 -52.02 -35.06 18.69
C PHE A 15 -51.19 -34.70 17.43
N SER A 16 -50.69 -33.48 17.34
CA SER A 16 -49.61 -33.14 16.43
C SER A 16 -48.32 -33.07 17.24
N ALA A 17 -47.47 -34.07 17.03
CA ALA A 17 -46.10 -34.12 17.51
C ALA A 17 -45.40 -32.78 17.23
N ILE A 18 -44.77 -32.23 18.27
CA ILE A 18 -43.74 -31.21 18.11
C ILE A 18 -42.54 -31.93 17.50
N SER A 19 -42.53 -32.07 16.17
CA SER A 19 -41.27 -32.21 15.45
C SER A 19 -40.67 -30.83 15.39
N SER A 20 -39.83 -30.53 16.38
CA SER A 20 -38.83 -29.48 16.28
C SER A 20 -38.01 -29.74 15.01
N HIS A 21 -38.40 -29.11 13.91
CA HIS A 21 -37.49 -28.86 12.81
C HIS A 21 -36.50 -27.84 13.36
N THR A 22 -35.43 -28.32 13.97
CA THR A 22 -34.15 -27.61 13.98
C THR A 22 -33.78 -27.46 12.52
N VAL A 23 -34.21 -26.34 11.91
CA VAL A 23 -33.57 -25.83 10.71
C VAL A 23 -32.15 -25.55 11.18
N PHE A 24 -31.21 -26.42 10.82
CA PHE A 24 -29.80 -26.11 10.93
C PHE A 24 -29.59 -24.89 10.04
N ALA A 25 -29.44 -23.71 10.66
CA ALA A 25 -28.94 -22.53 9.97
C ALA A 25 -27.60 -22.94 9.35
N ASN A 26 -27.40 -22.62 8.07
CA ASN A 26 -26.14 -22.93 7.42
C ASN A 26 -25.06 -22.10 8.13
N ILE A 27 -23.90 -22.70 8.41
CA ILE A 27 -22.83 -22.07 9.21
C ILE A 27 -22.31 -20.79 8.53
N SER A 28 -22.58 -20.63 7.22
CA SER A 28 -22.25 -19.45 6.42
C SER A 28 -23.39 -18.44 6.25
N ASP A 29 -24.51 -18.60 6.96
CA ASP A 29 -25.61 -17.62 6.90
C ASP A 29 -25.29 -16.40 7.80
N PRO A 30 -25.55 -15.16 7.34
CA PRO A 30 -25.30 -13.96 8.13
C PRO A 30 -26.18 -13.92 9.37
N VAL A 31 -25.61 -13.42 10.47
CA VAL A 31 -26.27 -13.29 11.78
C VAL A 31 -26.05 -11.90 12.38
N GLY A 32 -26.92 -11.48 13.30
CA GLY A 32 -26.79 -10.20 13.99
C GLY A 32 -26.79 -8.97 13.06
N GLU A 33 -25.92 -8.00 13.33
CA GLU A 33 -25.79 -6.77 12.51
C GLU A 33 -25.34 -7.05 11.07
N ALA A 34 -24.71 -8.20 10.78
CA ALA A 34 -24.37 -8.57 9.41
C ALA A 34 -25.61 -8.77 8.52
N VAL A 35 -26.74 -9.20 9.10
CA VAL A 35 -28.02 -9.29 8.38
C VAL A 35 -28.50 -7.90 7.97
N GLU A 36 -28.40 -6.92 8.88
CA GLU A 36 -28.78 -5.54 8.60
C GLU A 36 -27.93 -4.96 7.47
N ILE A 37 -26.60 -5.12 7.55
CA ILE A 37 -25.66 -4.65 6.52
C ILE A 37 -25.98 -5.25 5.15
N ILE A 38 -26.12 -6.58 5.06
CA ILE A 38 -26.36 -7.26 3.79
C ILE A 38 -27.75 -6.95 3.24
N SER A 39 -28.76 -6.77 4.09
CA SER A 39 -30.13 -6.45 3.67
C SER A 39 -30.27 -5.08 2.99
N GLN A 40 -29.34 -4.17 3.25
CA GLN A 40 -29.30 -2.84 2.63
C GLN A 40 -28.67 -2.87 1.22
N VAL A 41 -28.04 -3.98 0.83
CA VAL A 41 -27.40 -4.12 -0.49
C VAL A 41 -28.45 -4.53 -1.52
N ALA A 42 -28.55 -3.75 -2.61
CA ALA A 42 -29.52 -4.00 -3.67
C ALA A 42 -29.28 -5.33 -4.43
N ASP A 43 -28.01 -5.73 -4.58
CA ASP A 43 -27.60 -6.95 -5.25
C ASP A 43 -26.52 -7.69 -4.43
N ASN A 44 -26.91 -8.82 -3.84
CA ASN A 44 -26.09 -9.58 -2.89
C ASN A 44 -25.45 -10.86 -3.48
N HIS A 45 -25.63 -11.15 -4.77
CA HIS A 45 -25.17 -12.43 -5.36
C HIS A 45 -23.63 -12.60 -5.32
N ALA A 46 -22.89 -11.50 -5.28
CA ALA A 46 -21.43 -11.49 -5.23
C ALA A 46 -20.88 -11.39 -3.80
N ILE A 47 -21.74 -11.34 -2.78
CA ILE A 47 -21.34 -11.23 -1.38
C ILE A 47 -21.03 -12.61 -0.83
N LYS A 48 -19.89 -12.74 -0.14
CA LYS A 48 -19.54 -13.92 0.63
C LYS A 48 -19.30 -13.55 2.08
N TYR A 49 -20.13 -14.10 2.96
CA TYR A 49 -20.06 -13.88 4.40
C TYR A 49 -19.19 -14.95 5.07
N TYR A 50 -18.36 -14.53 6.02
CA TYR A 50 -17.57 -15.40 6.87
C TYR A 50 -17.77 -15.02 8.34
N ASN A 51 -18.34 -15.94 9.11
CA ASN A 51 -18.35 -15.84 10.56
C ASN A 51 -17.02 -16.36 11.13
N ALA A 52 -16.26 -15.47 11.78
CA ALA A 52 -14.95 -15.81 12.33
C ALA A 52 -15.04 -16.82 13.50
N ALA A 53 -16.21 -16.96 14.13
CA ALA A 53 -16.42 -17.95 15.18
C ALA A 53 -16.23 -19.39 14.68
N ASP A 54 -16.46 -19.65 13.39
CA ASP A 54 -16.57 -21.00 12.83
C ASP A 54 -15.28 -21.53 12.18
N TRP A 55 -14.20 -20.74 12.19
CA TRP A 55 -12.88 -21.05 11.61
C TRP A 55 -12.09 -22.21 12.25
N GLN A 56 -12.74 -23.00 13.10
CA GLN A 56 -12.20 -24.23 13.70
C GLN A 56 -12.90 -25.51 13.17
N SER A 57 -13.96 -25.38 12.37
CA SER A 57 -14.64 -26.52 11.73
C SER A 57 -14.01 -26.84 10.37
N GLU A 58 -13.92 -28.13 10.01
CA GLU A 58 -13.40 -28.58 8.68
C GLU A 58 -14.21 -28.00 7.50
N GLU A 59 -15.48 -27.61 7.73
CA GLU A 59 -16.38 -27.07 6.71
C GLU A 59 -16.24 -25.54 6.49
N SER A 60 -15.62 -24.80 7.42
CA SER A 60 -15.52 -23.33 7.36
C SER A 60 -14.12 -22.81 7.70
N GLN A 61 -13.08 -23.41 7.10
CA GLN A 61 -11.69 -23.01 7.33
C GLN A 61 -11.39 -21.60 6.77
N LEU A 62 -10.55 -20.84 7.47
CA LEU A 62 -10.06 -19.53 7.02
C LEU A 62 -9.30 -19.71 5.68
N PRO A 63 -9.71 -19.05 4.59
CA PRO A 63 -9.04 -19.21 3.29
C PRO A 63 -7.61 -18.68 3.35
N SER A 64 -6.71 -19.30 2.61
CA SER A 64 -5.34 -18.81 2.42
C SER A 64 -5.32 -17.45 1.74
N LEU A 65 -4.21 -16.71 1.81
CA LEU A 65 -4.08 -15.44 1.10
C LEU A 65 -4.27 -15.59 -0.41
N ALA A 66 -3.79 -16.68 -1.01
CA ALA A 66 -3.96 -16.97 -2.43
C ALA A 66 -5.44 -17.19 -2.80
N GLU A 67 -6.15 -17.97 -2.00
CA GLU A 67 -7.60 -18.21 -2.18
C GLU A 67 -8.42 -16.94 -1.99
N LEU A 68 -8.08 -16.12 -1.00
CA LEU A 68 -8.72 -14.84 -0.75
C LEU A 68 -8.53 -13.89 -1.94
N ARG A 69 -7.30 -13.82 -2.48
CA ARG A 69 -6.99 -13.05 -3.68
C ARG A 69 -7.73 -13.55 -4.91
N GLU A 70 -7.80 -14.85 -5.12
CA GLU A 70 -8.56 -15.44 -6.22
C GLU A 70 -10.05 -15.05 -6.13
N GLN A 71 -10.65 -15.18 -4.96
CA GLN A 71 -12.05 -14.82 -4.73
C GLN A 71 -12.32 -13.32 -4.95
N VAL A 72 -11.47 -12.45 -4.41
CA VAL A 72 -11.73 -11.00 -4.43
C VAL A 72 -11.28 -10.35 -5.74
N ILE A 73 -10.10 -10.71 -6.27
CA ILE A 73 -9.48 -10.06 -7.43
C ILE A 73 -9.95 -10.69 -8.73
N ASN A 74 -9.97 -12.02 -8.82
CA ASN A 74 -10.29 -12.72 -10.07
C ASN A 74 -11.79 -13.00 -10.20
N GLN A 75 -12.41 -13.52 -9.14
CA GLN A 75 -13.85 -13.81 -9.11
C GLN A 75 -14.70 -12.58 -8.75
N GLN A 76 -14.06 -11.48 -8.33
CA GLN A 76 -14.72 -10.21 -8.02
C GLN A 76 -15.78 -10.30 -6.90
N LEU A 77 -15.61 -11.27 -5.99
CA LEU A 77 -16.46 -11.41 -4.80
C LEU A 77 -16.22 -10.26 -3.81
N ARG A 78 -17.24 -9.96 -3.02
CA ARG A 78 -17.24 -8.97 -1.94
C ARG A 78 -17.32 -9.72 -0.63
N ILE A 79 -16.26 -9.69 0.16
CA ILE A 79 -16.18 -10.50 1.37
C ILE A 79 -16.53 -9.65 2.58
N LEU A 80 -17.41 -10.15 3.43
CA LEU A 80 -17.70 -9.60 4.75
C LEU A 80 -17.25 -10.60 5.82
N VAL A 81 -16.24 -10.22 6.60
CA VAL A 81 -15.76 -10.99 7.75
C VAL A 81 -16.33 -10.40 9.03
N ASP A 82 -16.89 -11.27 9.87
CA ASP A 82 -17.61 -10.89 11.09
C ASP A 82 -16.98 -11.56 12.33
N PHE A 83 -16.48 -10.73 13.25
CA PHE A 83 -15.94 -11.15 14.54
C PHE A 83 -16.93 -10.94 15.71
N SER A 84 -18.10 -10.33 15.46
CA SER A 84 -19.08 -9.95 16.49
C SER A 84 -19.67 -11.14 17.25
N GLN A 85 -19.69 -12.31 16.64
CA GLN A 85 -20.25 -13.54 17.22
C GLN A 85 -19.32 -14.19 18.26
N ILE A 86 -18.08 -13.72 18.38
CA ILE A 86 -17.11 -14.25 19.35
C ILE A 86 -17.26 -13.48 20.67
N SER A 87 -18.03 -14.03 21.60
CA SER A 87 -18.26 -13.40 22.92
C SER A 87 -17.09 -13.52 23.90
N ASP A 88 -16.19 -14.49 23.67
CA ASP A 88 -15.03 -14.74 24.52
C ASP A 88 -13.81 -13.91 24.07
N PRO A 89 -13.28 -12.99 24.90
CA PRO A 89 -12.16 -12.13 24.54
C PRO A 89 -10.88 -12.87 24.16
N ASP A 90 -10.60 -14.01 24.79
CA ASP A 90 -9.38 -14.79 24.51
C ASP A 90 -9.49 -15.44 23.12
N ARG A 91 -10.66 -16.01 22.81
CA ARG A 91 -10.96 -16.57 21.48
C ARG A 91 -10.99 -15.50 20.39
N LEU A 92 -11.51 -14.30 20.68
CA LEU A 92 -11.50 -13.19 19.72
C LEU A 92 -10.06 -12.81 19.36
N THR A 93 -9.21 -12.69 20.37
CA THR A 93 -7.78 -12.41 20.19
C THR A 93 -7.10 -13.51 19.38
N GLU A 94 -7.40 -14.78 19.64
CA GLU A 94 -6.88 -15.92 18.88
C GLU A 94 -7.25 -15.82 17.38
N MET A 95 -8.51 -15.52 17.06
CA MET A 95 -8.97 -15.41 15.67
C MET A 95 -8.38 -14.19 14.96
N GLN A 96 -8.22 -13.05 15.65
CA GLN A 96 -7.54 -11.87 15.11
C GLN A 96 -6.05 -12.15 14.84
N VAL A 97 -5.38 -12.92 15.70
CA VAL A 97 -3.99 -13.37 15.49
C VAL A 97 -3.93 -14.31 14.28
N LYS A 98 -4.87 -15.26 14.16
CA LYS A 98 -4.94 -16.19 13.02
C LYS A 98 -5.11 -15.42 11.71
N PHE A 99 -6.08 -14.49 11.65
CA PHE A 99 -6.31 -13.62 10.49
C PHE A 99 -5.04 -12.85 10.10
N ARG A 100 -4.37 -12.21 11.07
CA ARG A 100 -3.15 -11.44 10.83
C ARG A 100 -2.00 -12.28 10.31
N LYS A 101 -1.81 -13.49 10.86
CA LYS A 101 -0.76 -14.41 10.40
C LYS A 101 -1.00 -14.87 8.96
N THR A 102 -2.25 -15.11 8.59
CA THR A 102 -2.62 -15.59 7.25
C THR A 102 -2.51 -14.50 6.18
N TYR A 103 -2.93 -13.27 6.48
CA TYR A 103 -3.00 -12.19 5.47
C TYR A 103 -1.92 -11.11 5.60
N GLY A 104 -1.08 -11.18 6.64
CA GLY A 104 -0.02 -10.21 6.92
C GLY A 104 -0.48 -8.91 7.58
N VAL A 105 -1.79 -8.72 7.77
CA VAL A 105 -2.40 -7.53 8.38
C VAL A 105 -3.54 -7.92 9.30
N GLY A 106 -3.65 -7.26 10.46
CA GLY A 106 -4.74 -7.47 11.42
C GLY A 106 -5.51 -6.19 11.73
N PHE A 107 -6.70 -6.36 12.31
CA PHE A 107 -7.59 -5.28 12.73
C PHE A 107 -8.23 -5.65 14.07
N ALA A 108 -8.49 -4.66 14.91
CA ALA A 108 -9.23 -4.84 16.17
C ALA A 108 -10.74 -4.68 15.97
N ASN A 109 -11.17 -4.25 14.79
CA ASN A 109 -12.57 -3.94 14.48
C ASN A 109 -13.44 -5.19 14.41
N THR A 110 -14.73 -4.98 14.61
CA THR A 110 -15.73 -6.04 14.67
C THR A 110 -16.03 -6.64 13.30
N PHE A 111 -16.06 -5.82 12.26
CA PHE A 111 -16.33 -6.21 10.89
C PHE A 111 -15.24 -5.76 9.94
N ILE A 112 -15.00 -6.53 8.90
CA ILE A 112 -14.04 -6.20 7.84
C ILE A 112 -14.67 -6.54 6.49
N VAL A 113 -14.85 -5.52 5.65
CA VAL A 113 -15.17 -5.71 4.23
C VAL A 113 -13.88 -5.79 3.43
N ILE A 114 -13.78 -6.79 2.55
CA ILE A 114 -12.62 -7.03 1.67
C ILE A 114 -13.09 -6.98 0.21
N THR A 115 -12.50 -6.07 -0.56
CA THR A 115 -12.81 -5.84 -1.98
C THR A 115 -11.54 -5.69 -2.81
N GLU A 116 -11.65 -5.60 -4.14
CA GLU A 116 -10.51 -5.39 -5.02
C GLU A 116 -10.28 -3.89 -5.25
N HIS A 117 -9.01 -3.47 -5.18
CA HIS A 117 -8.59 -2.16 -5.64
C HIS A 117 -7.22 -2.26 -6.31
N LYS A 118 -7.15 -1.92 -7.60
CA LYS A 118 -5.89 -1.86 -8.38
C LYS A 118 -5.10 -3.17 -8.37
N GLY A 119 -5.79 -4.31 -8.39
CA GLY A 119 -5.18 -5.64 -8.39
C GLY A 119 -4.70 -6.12 -7.01
N GLU A 120 -5.02 -5.41 -5.93
CA GLU A 120 -4.73 -5.81 -4.56
C GLU A 120 -5.99 -5.82 -3.69
N LEU A 121 -5.87 -6.37 -2.48
CA LEU A 121 -6.95 -6.39 -1.49
C LEU A 121 -7.13 -4.99 -0.87
N LEU A 122 -8.38 -4.53 -0.81
CA LEU A 122 -8.81 -3.32 -0.11
C LEU A 122 -9.60 -3.73 1.13
N PHE A 123 -9.07 -3.39 2.31
CA PHE A 123 -9.70 -3.63 3.59
C PHE A 123 -10.48 -2.39 4.05
N THR A 124 -11.75 -2.59 4.43
CA THR A 124 -12.61 -1.58 5.04
C THR A 124 -13.06 -2.08 6.41
N PRO A 125 -12.31 -1.80 7.49
CA PRO A 125 -12.67 -2.19 8.84
C PRO A 125 -13.66 -1.20 9.48
N PHE A 126 -14.62 -1.70 10.27
CA PHE A 126 -15.63 -0.90 10.97
C PHE A 126 -16.27 -1.67 12.13
N ASP A 127 -16.96 -0.98 13.03
CA ASP A 127 -17.50 -1.58 14.26
C ASP A 127 -19.02 -1.70 14.29
N ARG A 128 -19.75 -0.91 13.49
CA ARG A 128 -21.22 -0.90 13.45
C ARG A 128 -21.76 -0.77 12.03
N ALA A 129 -22.97 -1.25 11.81
CA ALA A 129 -23.65 -1.13 10.52
C ALA A 129 -23.75 0.34 10.00
N GLU A 130 -23.87 1.32 10.90
CA GLU A 130 -23.93 2.75 10.57
C GLU A 130 -22.60 3.34 10.05
N ASP A 131 -21.47 2.66 10.28
CA ASP A 131 -20.13 3.13 9.92
C ASP A 131 -19.69 2.74 8.51
N VAL A 132 -20.46 1.90 7.82
CA VAL A 132 -20.12 1.36 6.50
C VAL A 132 -21.12 1.83 5.46
N ASP A 133 -20.61 2.14 4.27
CA ASP A 133 -21.45 2.37 3.10
C ASP A 133 -21.82 1.01 2.47
N PRO A 134 -23.10 0.60 2.48
CA PRO A 134 -23.52 -0.70 1.95
C PRO A 134 -23.18 -0.87 0.46
N THR A 135 -23.01 0.23 -0.29
CA THR A 135 -22.65 0.16 -1.71
C THR A 135 -21.27 -0.45 -1.95
N LEU A 136 -20.40 -0.51 -0.93
CA LEU A 136 -19.13 -1.23 -0.99
C LEU A 136 -19.29 -2.73 -1.22
N LEU A 137 -20.43 -3.29 -0.81
CA LEU A 137 -20.78 -4.69 -0.96
C LEU A 137 -21.59 -4.97 -2.23
N GLU A 138 -21.96 -3.94 -3.00
CA GLU A 138 -22.66 -4.13 -4.26
C GLU A 138 -21.79 -4.88 -5.28
N ALA A 139 -22.45 -5.78 -6.01
CA ALA A 139 -21.81 -6.48 -7.11
C ALA A 139 -21.30 -5.50 -8.18
N PRO A 140 -20.14 -5.78 -8.82
CA PRO A 140 -19.65 -4.92 -9.90
C PRO A 140 -20.67 -4.82 -11.05
N ARG A 141 -21.02 -3.61 -11.47
CA ARG A 141 -21.92 -3.40 -12.62
C ARG A 141 -21.39 -4.11 -13.87
N THR A 142 -22.25 -4.90 -14.49
CA THR A 142 -21.96 -5.97 -15.48
C THR A 142 -21.32 -5.48 -16.79
N GLU A 143 -21.23 -4.16 -17.04
CA GLU A 143 -20.60 -3.61 -18.26
C GLU A 143 -19.08 -3.87 -18.35
N ARG A 144 -18.40 -4.13 -17.23
CA ARG A 144 -16.99 -4.56 -17.23
C ARG A 144 -16.78 -6.06 -17.43
N VAL A 145 -17.82 -6.88 -17.27
CA VAL A 145 -17.71 -8.34 -17.38
C VAL A 145 -17.59 -8.77 -18.84
N LEU A 146 -18.27 -8.07 -19.76
CA LEU A 146 -18.29 -8.43 -21.19
C LEU A 146 -17.11 -7.89 -22.03
N SER A 147 -16.41 -6.86 -21.56
CA SER A 147 -15.20 -6.35 -22.24
C SER A 147 -13.94 -7.17 -21.92
N ARG A 148 -13.92 -7.86 -20.76
CA ARG A 148 -12.87 -8.83 -20.41
C ARG A 148 -13.17 -10.25 -20.91
N SER A 149 -14.43 -10.69 -20.91
CA SER A 149 -14.80 -12.06 -21.30
C SER A 149 -14.67 -12.36 -22.82
N ARG A 150 -14.68 -11.36 -23.71
CA ARG A 150 -14.48 -11.57 -25.17
C ARG A 150 -13.03 -11.65 -25.64
N ARG A 151 -12.06 -11.44 -24.75
CA ARG A 151 -10.71 -11.98 -24.97
C ARG A 151 -10.67 -13.27 -24.18
N SER A 152 -10.55 -14.41 -24.85
CA SER A 152 -10.02 -15.62 -24.24
C SER A 152 -8.62 -15.28 -23.73
N VAL A 153 -8.57 -14.75 -22.50
CA VAL A 153 -7.36 -14.56 -21.74
C VAL A 153 -6.97 -15.98 -21.32
N SER A 154 -5.97 -16.53 -22.00
CA SER A 154 -5.16 -17.60 -21.40
C SER A 154 -4.73 -17.15 -20.01
N ALA A 155 -4.52 -18.09 -19.10
CA ALA A 155 -4.22 -17.85 -17.67
C ALA A 155 -2.90 -17.07 -17.41
N ASP A 156 -2.38 -16.36 -18.41
CA ASP A 156 -1.11 -15.63 -18.45
C ASP A 156 -1.24 -14.12 -18.17
N ASN A 157 -2.42 -13.60 -17.83
CA ASN A 157 -2.61 -12.18 -17.47
C ASN A 157 -3.13 -12.00 -16.04
N VAL A 158 -2.50 -12.70 -15.08
CA VAL A 158 -2.36 -12.12 -13.74
C VAL A 158 -1.59 -10.82 -13.93
N THR A 159 -2.09 -9.70 -13.40
CA THR A 159 -1.44 -8.39 -13.50
C THR A 159 0.06 -8.50 -13.21
N ASN A 160 0.90 -8.20 -14.22
CA ASN A 160 2.36 -8.09 -14.16
C ASN A 160 2.82 -7.11 -13.05
N ASN A 161 2.83 -7.58 -11.81
CA ASN A 161 3.55 -6.93 -10.72
C ASN A 161 5.00 -7.40 -10.75
N ASN A 162 5.77 -6.99 -11.77
CA ASN A 162 7.22 -7.27 -11.86
C ASN A 162 8.03 -6.81 -10.62
N GLU A 163 7.43 -6.07 -9.69
CA GLU A 163 8.03 -5.72 -8.40
C GLU A 163 8.13 -6.93 -7.44
N THR A 164 7.21 -7.90 -7.49
CA THR A 164 7.33 -9.13 -6.67
C THR A 164 8.52 -9.98 -7.12
N ASN A 165 8.86 -9.90 -8.42
CA ASN A 165 10.04 -10.53 -9.02
C ASN A 165 11.36 -9.92 -8.53
N THR A 166 11.34 -8.77 -7.85
CA THR A 166 12.54 -8.06 -7.37
C THR A 166 12.58 -7.94 -5.84
N LEU A 167 11.44 -7.75 -5.19
CA LEU A 167 11.31 -7.58 -3.74
C LEU A 167 10.11 -8.35 -3.19
N PRO A 168 10.31 -9.32 -2.28
CA PRO A 168 9.21 -9.89 -1.51
C PRO A 168 8.52 -8.81 -0.65
N HIS A 169 7.24 -8.59 -0.89
CA HIS A 169 6.43 -7.62 -0.16
C HIS A 169 4.98 -8.06 -0.03
N VAL A 170 4.27 -7.51 0.95
CA VAL A 170 2.81 -7.58 1.07
C VAL A 170 2.26 -6.20 0.78
N ALA A 171 1.41 -6.08 -0.24
CA ALA A 171 0.73 -4.85 -0.62
C ALA A 171 -0.78 -4.97 -0.40
N PHE A 172 -1.38 -3.94 0.19
CA PHE A 172 -2.83 -3.84 0.35
C PHE A 172 -3.25 -2.38 0.50
N TYR A 173 -4.57 -2.17 0.47
CA TYR A 173 -5.17 -0.87 0.66
C TYR A 173 -6.07 -0.83 1.90
N ILE A 174 -6.20 0.37 2.49
CA ILE A 174 -7.13 0.64 3.58
C ILE A 174 -8.11 1.72 3.13
N ASN A 175 -9.40 1.42 3.16
CA ASN A 175 -10.46 2.37 2.87
C ASN A 175 -10.84 3.16 4.13
N VAL A 176 -10.93 4.47 3.98
CA VAL A 176 -11.33 5.40 5.04
C VAL A 176 -12.46 6.26 4.49
N ASN A 177 -13.70 5.79 4.70
CA ASN A 177 -14.92 6.51 4.34
C ASN A 177 -15.65 7.00 5.59
N ARG A 178 -16.17 8.23 5.53
CA ARG A 178 -17.02 8.82 6.56
C ARG A 178 -17.91 9.92 5.97
N SER A 179 -19.22 9.73 6.03
CA SER A 179 -20.18 10.82 5.83
C SER A 179 -20.13 11.79 7.03
N ILE A 180 -20.29 13.09 6.76
CA ILE A 180 -20.38 14.13 7.78
C ILE A 180 -21.84 14.57 7.83
N SER A 181 -22.49 14.39 8.98
CA SER A 181 -23.92 14.67 9.09
C SER A 181 -24.21 16.17 9.06
N ASP A 182 -25.44 16.54 8.73
CA ASP A 182 -25.91 17.93 8.80
C ASP A 182 -25.75 18.53 10.19
N GLU A 183 -25.90 17.74 11.25
CA GLU A 183 -25.68 18.17 12.64
C GLU A 183 -24.21 18.53 12.89
N GLU A 184 -23.29 17.68 12.42
CA GLU A 184 -21.85 17.95 12.47
C GLU A 184 -21.44 19.15 11.60
N CYS A 185 -22.24 19.49 10.60
CA CYS A 185 -22.06 20.70 9.80
C CYS A 185 -22.90 21.89 10.26
N THR A 186 -23.63 21.79 11.38
CA THR A 186 -24.51 22.85 11.86
C THR A 186 -23.79 23.85 12.76
N PHE A 187 -23.96 25.14 12.45
CA PHE A 187 -23.46 26.28 13.24
C PHE A 187 -24.54 27.35 13.37
N ALA A 188 -24.32 28.33 14.26
CA ALA A 188 -25.23 29.47 14.40
C ALA A 188 -25.28 30.28 13.09
N ASN A 189 -26.47 30.71 12.69
CA ASN A 189 -26.66 31.54 11.50
C ASN A 189 -25.99 32.91 11.63
N SER A 190 -25.75 33.38 12.85
CA SER A 190 -25.23 34.70 13.17
C SER A 190 -24.18 34.60 14.27
N TRP A 191 -23.05 35.29 14.13
CA TRP A 191 -22.05 35.41 15.18
C TRP A 191 -22.40 36.57 16.13
N LEU A 192 -22.96 37.67 15.61
CA LEU A 192 -23.36 38.83 16.41
C LEU A 192 -24.62 38.58 17.26
N TRP A 193 -25.58 37.83 16.73
CA TRP A 193 -26.89 37.56 17.33
C TRP A 193 -27.16 36.05 17.43
N LYS A 194 -26.23 35.32 18.05
CA LYS A 194 -26.20 33.84 18.11
C LYS A 194 -27.52 33.21 18.53
N ASN A 195 -28.16 33.79 19.55
CA ASN A 195 -29.38 33.22 20.15
C ASN A 195 -30.65 33.63 19.40
N ASP A 196 -30.59 34.65 18.53
CA ASP A 196 -31.79 35.23 17.93
C ASP A 196 -32.04 34.74 16.50
N LYS A 197 -31.00 34.24 15.82
CA LYS A 197 -31.06 33.89 14.39
C LYS A 197 -31.05 32.38 14.11
N GLY A 198 -31.05 31.55 15.15
CA GLY A 198 -31.04 30.09 15.04
C GLY A 198 -29.75 29.55 14.40
N SER A 199 -29.82 28.33 13.88
CA SER A 199 -28.71 27.61 13.25
C SER A 199 -29.11 27.01 11.90
N ARG A 200 -28.12 26.54 11.13
CA ARG A 200 -28.31 25.73 9.92
C ARG A 200 -27.09 24.85 9.65
N PRO A 201 -27.19 23.83 8.79
CA PRO A 201 -26.04 23.19 8.16
C PRO A 201 -25.32 24.17 7.23
N PHE A 202 -23.99 24.23 7.34
CA PHE A 202 -23.10 25.07 6.52
C PHE A 202 -22.37 24.26 5.43
N CYS A 203 -22.64 22.97 5.36
CA CYS A 203 -22.11 22.05 4.36
C CYS A 203 -23.28 21.28 3.74
N LYS A 204 -23.04 20.64 2.61
CA LYS A 204 -23.99 19.75 1.96
C LYS A 204 -23.26 18.52 1.46
N ASP A 205 -23.78 17.33 1.76
CA ASP A 205 -23.21 16.04 1.34
C ASP A 205 -21.73 15.88 1.71
N ALA A 206 -21.32 16.48 2.83
CA ALA A 206 -19.93 16.52 3.27
C ALA A 206 -19.41 15.11 3.59
N ASN A 207 -18.21 14.78 3.12
CA ASN A 207 -17.67 13.42 3.16
C ASN A 207 -16.13 13.41 3.20
N ILE A 208 -15.56 12.39 3.84
CA ILE A 208 -14.15 11.99 3.75
C ILE A 208 -14.09 10.61 3.11
N SER A 209 -13.46 10.48 1.95
CA SER A 209 -13.29 9.20 1.23
C SER A 209 -11.85 9.04 0.72
N LEU A 210 -11.04 8.31 1.47
CA LEU A 210 -9.61 8.16 1.23
C LEU A 210 -9.22 6.68 1.14
N ILE A 211 -8.22 6.37 0.33
CA ILE A 211 -7.68 5.02 0.22
C ILE A 211 -6.17 5.10 0.46
N TYR A 212 -5.67 4.41 1.48
CA TYR A 212 -4.24 4.36 1.80
C TYR A 212 -3.60 3.15 1.15
N ARG A 213 -2.46 3.32 0.48
CA ARG A 213 -1.61 2.18 0.10
C ARG A 213 -0.65 1.83 1.23
N VAL A 214 -0.58 0.55 1.58
CA VAL A 214 0.36 0.00 2.57
C VAL A 214 1.23 -1.07 1.93
N ASN A 215 2.54 -0.94 2.08
CA ASN A 215 3.51 -1.98 1.76
C ASN A 215 4.26 -2.43 3.02
N LEU A 216 4.34 -3.75 3.22
CA LEU A 216 5.16 -4.40 4.23
C LEU A 216 6.32 -5.11 3.51
N GLU A 217 7.55 -4.78 3.86
CA GLU A 217 8.73 -5.25 3.12
C GLU A 217 9.99 -5.26 4.01
N ARG A 218 11.06 -5.90 3.54
CA ARG A 218 12.37 -5.94 4.23
C ARG A 218 13.41 -5.25 3.37
N SER A 219 14.16 -4.33 3.97
CA SER A 219 15.42 -3.86 3.41
C SER A 219 16.58 -4.61 4.05
N LEU A 220 17.51 -5.09 3.23
CA LEU A 220 18.80 -5.62 3.66
C LEU A 220 19.87 -4.52 3.56
N GLN A 221 20.97 -4.65 4.30
CA GLN A 221 22.09 -3.72 4.18
C GLN A 221 22.89 -4.00 2.90
N TYR A 222 22.97 -3.01 2.00
CA TYR A 222 23.73 -3.09 0.77
C TYR A 222 24.58 -1.84 0.57
N GLY A 223 25.89 -2.02 0.40
CA GLY A 223 26.87 -0.95 0.17
C GLY A 223 27.69 -0.54 1.38
N ILE A 224 28.53 0.50 1.22
CA ILE A 224 29.45 0.98 2.27
C ILE A 224 28.74 1.79 3.35
N VAL A 225 29.22 1.66 4.59
CA VAL A 225 28.68 2.38 5.76
C VAL A 225 28.59 3.88 5.48
N GLY A 226 27.42 4.48 5.69
CA GLY A 226 27.12 5.89 5.40
C GLY A 226 26.38 6.15 4.09
N SER A 227 26.41 5.22 3.13
CA SER A 227 25.61 5.25 1.89
C SER A 227 24.93 3.91 1.59
N ALA A 228 24.82 3.05 2.62
CA ALA A 228 24.19 1.75 2.50
C ALA A 228 22.69 1.86 2.72
N THR A 229 21.94 0.98 2.05
CA THR A 229 20.54 0.74 2.41
C THR A 229 20.45 0.25 3.85
N PRO A 230 19.39 0.58 4.61
CA PRO A 230 19.26 0.13 5.99
C PRO A 230 18.93 -1.36 6.05
N ASP A 231 19.51 -2.11 7.00
CA ASP A 231 18.96 -3.42 7.38
C ASP A 231 17.80 -3.21 8.36
N ALA A 232 16.56 -3.28 7.85
CA ALA A 232 15.37 -2.96 8.63
C ALA A 232 14.09 -3.54 8.03
N LYS A 233 13.13 -3.87 8.90
CA LYS A 233 11.74 -4.18 8.50
C LYS A 233 11.02 -2.87 8.22
N ILE A 234 10.26 -2.79 7.13
CA ILE A 234 9.70 -1.53 6.61
C ILE A 234 8.17 -1.61 6.54
N VAL A 235 7.52 -0.53 6.99
CA VAL A 235 6.08 -0.30 6.77
C VAL A 235 5.95 1.05 6.07
N ARG A 236 5.49 1.03 4.82
CA ARG A 236 5.31 2.22 4.00
C ARG A 236 3.83 2.50 3.80
N ILE A 237 3.38 3.69 4.19
CA ILE A 237 2.00 4.14 4.12
C ILE A 237 1.95 5.38 3.25
N SER A 238 1.10 5.39 2.21
CA SER A 238 1.05 6.50 1.26
C SER A 238 -0.35 6.80 0.74
N LEU A 239 -0.55 8.07 0.41
CA LEU A 239 -1.63 8.59 -0.42
C LEU A 239 -0.97 9.18 -1.66
N ASP A 240 -1.03 8.47 -2.79
CA ASP A 240 -0.29 8.82 -3.99
C ASP A 240 -1.20 8.97 -5.22
N ASP A 241 -0.63 9.36 -6.36
CA ASP A 241 -1.39 9.58 -7.60
C ASP A 241 -2.20 8.36 -8.06
N ASP A 242 -1.84 7.16 -7.61
CA ASP A 242 -2.47 5.91 -8.00
C ASP A 242 -3.52 5.37 -7.04
N SER A 243 -3.59 5.91 -5.81
CA SER A 243 -4.31 5.27 -4.72
C SER A 243 -5.18 6.19 -3.85
N THR A 244 -5.33 7.48 -4.13
CA THR A 244 -5.89 8.44 -3.15
C THR A 244 -7.36 8.35 -2.72
N GLY A 245 -8.21 7.55 -3.39
CA GLY A 245 -9.67 7.64 -3.21
C GLY A 245 -10.29 8.91 -3.81
N ALA A 246 -11.53 9.24 -3.42
CA ALA A 246 -12.28 10.37 -3.97
C ALA A 246 -11.90 11.75 -3.37
N GLY A 247 -11.37 11.77 -2.14
CA GLY A 247 -10.95 12.97 -1.43
C GLY A 247 -11.90 13.41 -0.32
N ILE A 248 -11.79 14.67 0.07
CA ILE A 248 -12.64 15.33 1.08
C ILE A 248 -13.51 16.38 0.41
N HIS A 249 -14.81 16.34 0.69
CA HIS A 249 -15.84 17.24 0.17
C HIS A 249 -16.61 17.91 1.33
N LEU A 250 -16.97 19.18 1.17
CA LEU A 250 -17.83 19.95 2.08
C LEU A 250 -19.04 20.56 1.38
N ASN A 251 -18.88 21.10 0.17
CA ASN A 251 -19.94 21.78 -0.57
C ASN A 251 -19.67 21.70 -2.08
N ASP A 252 -20.73 21.73 -2.91
CA ASP A 252 -20.57 21.93 -4.36
C ASP A 252 -20.27 23.40 -4.72
N GLN A 253 -20.84 24.32 -3.95
CA GLN A 253 -20.74 25.77 -4.11
C GLN A 253 -20.97 26.45 -2.75
N LEU A 254 -20.50 27.69 -2.60
CA LEU A 254 -20.64 28.45 -1.35
C LEU A 254 -21.75 29.49 -1.46
N GLY A 255 -22.81 29.31 -0.68
CA GLY A 255 -23.88 30.29 -0.49
C GLY A 255 -23.69 31.17 0.75
N TYR A 256 -24.63 32.07 0.99
CA TYR A 256 -24.66 32.88 2.21
C TYR A 256 -26.10 33.20 2.65
N ARG A 257 -26.26 33.57 3.92
CA ARG A 257 -27.49 34.17 4.46
C ARG A 257 -27.21 35.52 5.10
N PHE A 258 -28.19 36.41 4.99
CA PHE A 258 -28.12 37.78 5.48
C PHE A 258 -29.00 37.99 6.71
N PHE A 259 -28.48 38.73 7.70
CA PHE A 259 -29.15 39.02 8.97
C PHE A 259 -29.05 40.50 9.33
N LYS A 260 -30.09 41.00 9.99
CA LYS A 260 -30.20 42.38 10.52
C LYS A 260 -30.38 42.37 12.03
N ALA A 261 -29.89 43.42 12.68
CA ALA A 261 -30.19 43.70 14.08
C ALA A 261 -31.71 43.77 14.30
N GLY A 262 -32.20 43.15 15.37
CA GLY A 262 -33.61 43.23 15.79
C GLY A 262 -33.97 44.54 16.51
N TYR A 263 -33.01 45.46 16.61
CA TYR A 263 -33.09 46.72 17.35
C TYR A 263 -32.53 47.87 16.53
N THR A 264 -32.92 49.10 16.87
CA THR A 264 -32.42 50.31 16.23
C THR A 264 -30.94 50.54 16.55
N THR A 265 -30.15 50.85 15.52
CA THR A 265 -28.71 51.10 15.64
C THR A 265 -28.35 52.51 15.20
N LEU A 266 -27.58 53.22 16.02
CA LEU A 266 -27.00 54.53 15.69
C LEU A 266 -25.53 54.38 15.28
N ASP A 267 -24.72 53.76 16.15
CA ASP A 267 -23.28 53.55 15.96
C ASP A 267 -22.91 52.13 16.45
N ALA A 268 -23.12 51.13 15.60
CA ALA A 268 -23.02 49.71 15.97
C ALA A 268 -23.05 48.79 14.74
N TYR A 269 -22.69 47.52 14.94
CA TYR A 269 -23.02 46.47 13.97
C TYR A 269 -24.53 46.33 13.80
N PHE A 270 -24.98 46.30 12.55
CA PHE A 270 -26.41 46.30 12.21
C PHE A 270 -26.79 45.29 11.12
N ARG A 271 -25.79 44.76 10.41
CA ARG A 271 -25.94 43.71 9.39
C ARG A 271 -24.86 42.66 9.54
N GLU A 272 -25.18 41.43 9.16
CA GLU A 272 -24.26 40.31 9.12
C GLU A 272 -24.56 39.37 7.95
N TRP A 273 -23.52 38.75 7.41
CA TRP A 273 -23.60 37.66 6.46
C TRP A 273 -22.88 36.45 7.03
N SER A 274 -23.53 35.29 6.97
CA SER A 274 -22.89 34.00 7.23
C SER A 274 -22.81 33.18 5.95
N THR A 275 -21.59 33.02 5.47
CA THR A 275 -21.26 32.23 4.28
C THR A 275 -21.08 30.78 4.68
N ASP A 276 -21.43 29.87 3.78
CA ASP A 276 -21.25 28.44 3.96
C ASP A 276 -19.78 28.08 4.25
N ALA A 277 -19.58 26.92 4.87
CA ALA A 277 -18.30 26.59 5.47
C ALA A 277 -17.26 26.11 4.45
N ILE A 278 -16.01 26.38 4.79
CA ILE A 278 -14.82 25.89 4.09
C ILE A 278 -13.91 25.15 5.08
N ALA A 279 -12.94 24.42 4.58
CA ALA A 279 -11.90 23.83 5.41
C ALA A 279 -10.89 24.90 5.84
N GLN A 280 -10.80 25.20 7.14
CA GLN A 280 -9.69 26.00 7.67
C GLN A 280 -8.36 25.24 7.56
N ASP A 281 -8.42 23.93 7.78
CA ASP A 281 -7.31 23.02 7.52
C ASP A 281 -7.79 21.60 7.23
N TYR A 282 -6.96 20.85 6.53
CA TYR A 282 -7.04 19.39 6.43
C TYR A 282 -5.82 18.81 7.15
N ARG A 283 -6.02 17.80 8.00
CA ARG A 283 -4.93 17.24 8.82
C ARG A 283 -4.92 15.72 8.80
N PHE A 284 -3.73 15.19 8.56
CA PHE A 284 -3.41 13.77 8.51
C PHE A 284 -2.33 13.47 9.54
N SER A 285 -2.60 12.56 10.47
CA SER A 285 -1.64 12.15 11.51
C SER A 285 -1.39 10.66 11.42
N PHE A 286 -0.13 10.27 11.51
CA PHE A 286 0.34 8.89 11.50
C PHE A 286 1.04 8.61 12.82
N ASN A 287 0.67 7.50 13.46
CA ASN A 287 1.21 7.13 14.76
C ASN A 287 1.45 5.63 14.85
N ALA A 288 2.61 5.23 15.38
CA ALA A 288 2.85 3.86 15.81
C ALA A 288 2.47 3.70 17.30
N SER A 289 1.82 2.59 17.67
CA SER A 289 1.35 2.34 19.04
C SER A 289 2.48 2.08 20.05
N ASN A 290 3.68 1.72 19.59
CA ASN A 290 4.84 1.44 20.42
C ASN A 290 6.15 1.92 19.76
N ASP A 291 7.26 1.79 20.48
CA ASP A 291 8.59 2.28 20.09
C ASP A 291 9.37 1.34 19.15
N LYS A 292 8.82 0.16 18.83
CA LYS A 292 9.39 -0.80 17.88
C LYS A 292 9.48 -0.24 16.47
N ALA A 293 8.53 0.63 16.10
CA ALA A 293 8.52 1.33 14.83
C ALA A 293 8.97 2.78 15.01
N GLN A 294 9.79 3.26 14.09
CA GLN A 294 10.25 4.64 14.03
C GLN A 294 10.16 5.18 12.62
N ILE A 295 9.80 6.44 12.46
CA ILE A 295 9.76 7.12 11.18
C ILE A 295 11.18 7.20 10.63
N LEU A 296 11.39 6.59 9.46
CA LEU A 296 12.64 6.64 8.72
C LEU A 296 12.68 7.87 7.79
N LYS A 297 11.62 8.05 7.00
CA LYS A 297 11.51 9.12 6.00
C LYS A 297 10.03 9.45 5.78
N THR A 298 9.78 10.68 5.36
CA THR A 298 8.46 11.09 4.86
C THR A 298 8.58 11.96 3.62
N PHE A 299 7.50 12.03 2.84
CA PHE A 299 7.29 13.04 1.84
C PHE A 299 5.93 13.74 2.10
N PRO A 300 5.87 15.08 2.16
CA PRO A 300 7.01 15.99 2.05
C PRO A 300 7.99 15.86 3.22
N VAL A 301 9.27 16.15 2.96
CA VAL A 301 10.35 16.06 3.97
C VAL A 301 10.31 17.23 4.96
N THR A 302 9.80 18.38 4.51
CA THR A 302 9.70 19.65 5.23
C THR A 302 8.39 20.35 4.87
N ASN A 303 8.19 21.57 5.37
CA ASN A 303 7.01 22.38 5.03
C ASN A 303 7.02 22.76 3.54
N VAL A 304 5.82 22.83 2.95
CA VAL A 304 5.61 23.28 1.57
C VAL A 304 4.76 24.55 1.60
N ASN A 305 5.15 25.56 0.84
CA ASN A 305 4.44 26.84 0.80
C ASN A 305 3.10 26.75 0.04
N ALA A 306 2.24 27.75 0.22
CA ALA A 306 1.08 27.96 -0.64
C ALA A 306 1.48 28.32 -2.07
N ASN A 307 0.54 28.14 -3.02
CA ASN A 307 0.76 28.29 -4.46
C ASN A 307 1.92 27.42 -5.00
N PHE A 308 2.10 26.24 -4.43
CA PHE A 308 3.06 25.25 -4.90
C PHE A 308 2.34 24.24 -5.79
N GLU A 309 2.79 24.15 -7.04
CA GLU A 309 2.30 23.17 -8.00
C GLU A 309 3.48 22.42 -8.62
N ARG A 310 3.69 21.18 -8.18
CA ARG A 310 4.70 20.28 -8.74
C ARG A 310 4.28 18.83 -8.57
N LYS A 311 4.71 18.02 -9.52
CA LYS A 311 4.70 16.57 -9.40
C LYS A 311 6.04 16.11 -8.86
N GLU A 312 6.02 15.45 -7.72
CA GLU A 312 7.20 15.01 -6.98
C GLU A 312 7.27 13.47 -6.95
N VAL A 313 8.48 12.92 -6.85
CA VAL A 313 8.71 11.47 -6.72
C VAL A 313 9.35 11.17 -5.36
N SER A 314 8.66 10.40 -4.52
CA SER A 314 9.23 9.84 -3.29
C SER A 314 9.86 8.48 -3.57
N GLY A 315 11.17 8.47 -3.79
CA GLY A 315 11.98 7.25 -3.88
C GLY A 315 12.42 6.75 -2.50
N PHE A 316 12.41 5.44 -2.31
CA PHE A 316 13.02 4.75 -1.17
C PHE A 316 13.85 3.57 -1.66
N GLU A 317 15.11 3.51 -1.26
CA GLU A 317 16.06 2.48 -1.70
C GLU A 317 16.17 1.36 -0.65
N LEU A 318 15.92 0.12 -1.09
CA LEU A 318 15.99 -1.09 -0.27
C LEU A 318 17.11 -2.01 -0.77
N GLY A 319 17.83 -2.67 0.13
CA GLY A 319 18.75 -3.74 -0.28
C GLY A 319 17.98 -5.04 -0.50
N VAL A 320 18.22 -5.73 -1.62
CA VAL A 320 17.48 -6.91 -2.05
C VAL A 320 18.41 -8.08 -2.40
N THR A 321 17.88 -9.30 -2.31
CA THR A 321 18.53 -10.46 -2.92
C THR A 321 18.45 -10.36 -4.42
N GLY A 322 19.59 -10.43 -5.10
CA GLY A 322 19.64 -10.34 -6.56
C GLY A 322 19.00 -11.56 -7.22
N GLY A 323 18.34 -11.37 -8.37
CA GLY A 323 17.89 -12.46 -9.23
C GLY A 323 19.05 -13.20 -9.91
N VAL A 324 18.74 -14.13 -10.83
CA VAL A 324 19.68 -15.05 -11.50
C VAL A 324 20.94 -14.37 -12.09
N GLU A 325 20.84 -13.10 -12.49
CA GLU A 325 21.93 -12.33 -13.10
C GLU A 325 22.96 -11.83 -12.07
N ALA A 326 22.54 -11.56 -10.85
CA ALA A 326 23.41 -11.20 -9.73
C ALA A 326 23.74 -12.42 -8.84
N ASP A 327 23.00 -13.52 -8.98
CA ASP A 327 23.20 -14.75 -8.22
C ASP A 327 23.12 -16.02 -9.07
N LYS A 328 24.29 -16.57 -9.41
CA LYS A 328 24.42 -17.82 -10.18
C LYS A 328 23.89 -19.05 -9.42
N ASN A 329 23.66 -18.95 -8.11
CA ASN A 329 23.26 -20.08 -7.27
C ASN A 329 21.74 -20.25 -7.15
N GLY A 330 20.95 -19.28 -7.62
CA GLY A 330 19.48 -19.35 -7.64
C GLY A 330 18.88 -19.73 -6.27
N PRO A 331 17.96 -20.73 -6.20
CA PRO A 331 17.36 -21.18 -4.94
C PRO A 331 18.34 -21.68 -3.86
N LYS A 332 19.60 -21.99 -4.23
CA LYS A 332 20.65 -22.42 -3.30
C LYS A 332 21.41 -21.25 -2.66
N ALA A 333 21.08 -20.01 -3.00
CA ALA A 333 21.74 -18.82 -2.49
C ALA A 333 21.29 -18.44 -1.08
N LYS A 334 22.26 -18.17 -0.19
CA LYS A 334 21.99 -17.56 1.12
C LYS A 334 21.42 -16.15 0.92
N LEU A 335 20.55 -15.74 1.83
CA LEU A 335 19.98 -14.40 1.85
C LEU A 335 21.10 -13.34 2.06
N GLU A 336 21.53 -12.68 1.00
CA GLU A 336 22.51 -11.60 1.04
C GLU A 336 22.08 -10.47 0.11
N ALA A 337 22.27 -9.21 0.53
CA ALA A 337 21.97 -8.09 -0.33
C ALA A 337 22.99 -8.03 -1.47
N LYS A 338 22.54 -8.22 -2.70
CA LYS A 338 23.40 -8.21 -3.90
C LYS A 338 23.11 -7.05 -4.84
N ALA A 339 21.95 -6.42 -4.67
CA ALA A 339 21.53 -5.22 -5.38
C ALA A 339 20.72 -4.31 -4.43
N SER A 340 20.49 -3.08 -4.84
CA SER A 340 19.44 -2.24 -4.29
C SER A 340 18.29 -2.06 -5.27
N TYR A 341 17.09 -1.82 -4.74
CA TYR A 341 15.87 -1.55 -5.48
C TYR A 341 15.27 -0.23 -4.99
N THR A 342 14.97 0.68 -5.93
CA THR A 342 14.32 1.95 -5.61
C THR A 342 12.82 1.83 -5.84
N GLN A 343 12.06 1.84 -4.75
CA GLN A 343 10.60 1.88 -4.80
C GLN A 343 10.10 3.33 -4.82
N SER A 344 9.41 3.72 -5.90
CA SER A 344 8.91 5.09 -6.12
C SER A 344 7.44 5.27 -5.75
N ARG A 345 7.05 6.51 -5.41
CA ARG A 345 5.66 6.99 -5.27
C ARG A 345 5.52 8.36 -5.92
N TRP A 346 4.50 8.55 -6.75
CA TRP A 346 4.23 9.83 -7.41
C TRP A 346 3.23 10.66 -6.62
N LEU A 347 3.59 11.92 -6.38
CA LEU A 347 2.83 12.82 -5.53
C LEU A 347 2.61 14.13 -6.28
N THR A 348 1.40 14.35 -6.79
CA THR A 348 1.02 15.62 -7.41
C THR A 348 0.54 16.61 -6.34
N TYR A 349 1.34 17.64 -6.07
CA TYR A 349 0.95 18.73 -5.18
C TYR A 349 0.37 19.88 -5.97
N ASN A 350 -0.83 20.32 -5.57
CA ASN A 350 -1.37 21.62 -5.93
C ASN A 350 -1.95 22.25 -4.65
N THR A 351 -1.17 23.12 -4.01
CA THR A 351 -1.50 23.59 -2.66
C THR A 351 -2.43 24.80 -2.64
N GLN A 352 -2.49 25.57 -3.73
CA GLN A 352 -3.33 26.77 -3.88
C GLN A 352 -3.30 27.66 -2.62
N ASP A 353 -4.43 27.78 -1.93
CA ASP A 353 -4.56 28.62 -0.73
C ASP A 353 -3.79 28.10 0.50
N TYR A 354 -3.40 26.84 0.51
CA TYR A 354 -2.91 26.13 1.68
C TYR A 354 -1.39 26.02 1.67
N ARG A 355 -0.77 26.14 2.84
CA ARG A 355 0.60 25.62 3.05
C ARG A 355 0.52 24.25 3.72
N ILE A 356 1.52 23.42 3.50
CA ILE A 356 1.66 22.13 4.18
C ILE A 356 2.62 22.31 5.35
N GLU A 357 2.10 22.16 6.56
CA GLU A 357 2.88 22.14 7.80
C GLU A 357 3.15 20.69 8.19
N ARG A 358 4.44 20.32 8.20
CA ARG A 358 4.91 19.03 8.71
C ARG A 358 5.28 19.18 10.18
N SER A 359 4.69 18.37 11.04
CA SER A 359 5.03 18.31 12.47
C SER A 359 5.35 16.88 12.88
N ALA A 360 6.60 16.64 13.29
CA ALA A 360 7.03 15.37 13.87
C ALA A 360 7.20 15.55 15.38
N LYS A 361 6.24 15.04 16.17
CA LYS A 361 6.25 15.22 17.63
C LYS A 361 7.31 14.35 18.32
N ASN A 362 7.55 13.16 17.77
CA ASN A 362 8.52 12.18 18.25
C ASN A 362 8.86 11.20 17.10
N ALA A 363 9.59 10.13 17.40
CA ALA A 363 10.01 9.14 16.41
C ALA A 363 8.85 8.30 15.86
N GLN A 364 7.70 8.24 16.53
CA GLN A 364 6.54 7.43 16.16
C GLN A 364 5.44 8.23 15.45
N ASN A 365 5.42 9.55 15.67
CA ASN A 365 4.31 10.43 15.29
C ASN A 365 4.74 11.52 14.31
N VAL A 366 4.06 11.58 13.18
CA VAL A 366 4.16 12.67 12.20
C VAL A 366 2.79 13.09 11.72
N SER A 367 2.62 14.38 11.48
CA SER A 367 1.40 14.94 10.90
C SER A 367 1.70 15.92 9.77
N PHE A 368 0.77 15.97 8.82
CA PHE A 368 0.75 16.89 7.70
C PHE A 368 -0.55 17.68 7.75
N THR A 369 -0.44 19.00 7.87
CA THR A 369 -1.59 19.89 7.95
C THR A 369 -1.57 20.85 6.77
N TRP A 370 -2.55 20.74 5.89
CA TRP A 370 -2.83 21.75 4.89
C TRP A 370 -3.58 22.87 5.59
N ASN A 371 -2.86 23.94 5.94
CA ASN A 371 -3.41 25.07 6.68
C ASN A 371 -3.58 26.27 5.74
N ARG A 372 -4.73 26.94 5.76
CA ARG A 372 -4.97 28.12 4.89
C ARG A 372 -3.93 29.20 5.16
N GLN A 373 -3.25 29.64 4.12
CA GLN A 373 -2.30 30.75 4.14
C GLN A 373 -2.81 31.93 3.30
N GLN A 374 -3.28 31.68 2.07
CA GLN A 374 -3.97 32.68 1.28
C GLN A 374 -5.43 32.75 1.71
N TYR A 375 -5.96 33.97 1.77
CA TYR A 375 -7.35 34.23 2.13
C TYR A 375 -7.81 33.46 3.38
N ALA A 376 -6.95 33.46 4.41
CA ALA A 376 -7.14 32.65 5.62
C ALA A 376 -8.14 33.25 6.62
N THR A 377 -8.54 34.51 6.43
CA THR A 377 -9.44 35.26 7.32
C THR A 377 -10.70 35.71 6.57
N ALA A 378 -11.84 35.79 7.26
CA ALA A 378 -13.06 36.41 6.78
C ALA A 378 -12.82 37.87 6.33
N GLU A 379 -11.90 38.57 6.99
CA GLU A 379 -11.48 39.93 6.62
C GLU A 379 -10.86 39.95 5.20
N SER A 380 -9.95 39.02 4.90
CA SER A 380 -9.27 38.96 3.60
C SER A 380 -10.19 38.64 2.41
N LEU A 381 -11.41 38.18 2.68
CA LEU A 381 -12.42 37.89 1.68
C LEU A 381 -13.26 39.13 1.28
N LEU A 382 -13.16 40.22 2.05
CA LEU A 382 -13.87 41.46 1.73
C LEU A 382 -13.34 42.07 0.43
N ASN A 383 -14.24 42.41 -0.49
CA ASN A 383 -13.93 43.19 -1.69
C ASN A 383 -14.38 44.65 -1.58
N ARG A 384 -15.00 45.01 -0.46
CA ARG A 384 -15.58 46.33 -0.17
C ARG A 384 -15.27 46.68 1.27
N SER A 385 -14.88 47.93 1.52
CA SER A 385 -14.53 48.41 2.87
C SER A 385 -15.58 49.34 3.46
N THR A 386 -16.16 50.25 2.66
CA THR A 386 -17.17 51.22 3.10
C THR A 386 -18.24 51.48 2.04
N ASP A 387 -19.42 51.89 2.50
CA ASP A 387 -20.54 52.31 1.65
C ASP A 387 -21.48 53.29 2.34
N ALA A 388 -22.34 53.92 1.54
CA ALA A 388 -23.52 54.59 2.06
C ALA A 388 -24.50 53.58 2.70
N LEU A 389 -25.28 54.01 3.71
CA LEU A 389 -26.15 53.12 4.48
C LEU A 389 -27.23 52.39 3.66
N TRP A 390 -27.67 52.97 2.54
CA TRP A 390 -28.68 52.38 1.67
C TRP A 390 -28.17 51.17 0.86
N VAL A 391 -26.86 50.94 0.82
CA VAL A 391 -26.27 49.80 0.11
C VAL A 391 -26.48 48.52 0.94
N GLU A 392 -27.17 47.54 0.38
CA GLU A 392 -27.39 46.23 0.97
C GLU A 392 -26.92 45.15 -0.02
N THR A 393 -25.62 44.88 -0.01
CA THR A 393 -24.99 43.88 -0.88
C THR A 393 -24.03 43.03 -0.07
N TYR A 394 -23.77 41.81 -0.56
CA TYR A 394 -22.76 40.92 0.01
C TYR A 394 -21.36 41.53 -0.18
N PRO A 395 -20.59 41.77 0.90
CA PRO A 395 -19.31 42.48 0.82
C PRO A 395 -18.10 41.56 0.58
N VAL A 396 -18.33 40.29 0.29
CA VAL A 396 -17.31 39.25 0.15
C VAL A 396 -17.21 38.81 -1.31
N ASP A 397 -15.98 38.62 -1.78
CA ASP A 397 -15.68 37.99 -3.06
C ASP A 397 -15.36 36.50 -2.85
N VAL A 398 -16.36 35.66 -3.09
CA VAL A 398 -16.25 34.20 -2.93
C VAL A 398 -15.27 33.56 -3.91
N ASN A 399 -14.96 34.21 -5.04
CA ASN A 399 -14.02 33.69 -6.03
C ASN A 399 -12.57 33.67 -5.53
N ARG A 400 -12.28 34.34 -4.41
CA ARG A 400 -10.99 34.26 -3.72
C ARG A 400 -10.79 32.93 -2.99
N ILE A 401 -11.86 32.17 -2.76
CA ILE A 401 -11.80 30.87 -2.11
C ILE A 401 -11.60 29.81 -3.18
N SER A 402 -10.45 29.15 -3.17
CA SER A 402 -10.20 28.03 -4.08
C SER A 402 -11.20 26.88 -3.91
N PRO A 403 -11.62 26.19 -4.99
CA PRO A 403 -12.45 24.97 -4.90
C PRO A 403 -11.82 23.86 -4.04
N LEU A 404 -10.49 23.84 -3.91
CA LEU A 404 -9.74 22.95 -3.00
C LEU A 404 -10.21 23.08 -1.53
N SER A 405 -10.84 24.20 -1.19
CA SER A 405 -11.26 24.53 0.18
C SER A 405 -12.62 23.92 0.57
N TYR A 406 -13.38 23.40 -0.38
CA TYR A 406 -14.75 22.91 -0.12
C TYR A 406 -15.27 21.87 -1.12
N ALA A 407 -14.89 21.93 -2.40
CA ALA A 407 -15.46 21.07 -3.43
C ALA A 407 -14.75 19.72 -3.56
N SER A 408 -13.42 19.71 -3.58
CA SER A 408 -12.65 18.47 -3.69
C SER A 408 -11.22 18.69 -3.22
N PHE A 409 -10.84 18.06 -2.12
CA PHE A 409 -9.47 18.03 -1.62
C PHE A 409 -8.89 16.61 -1.65
N VAL A 410 -7.78 16.44 -2.37
CA VAL A 410 -7.10 15.15 -2.49
C VAL A 410 -5.68 15.27 -1.92
N PRO A 411 -5.42 14.74 -0.70
CA PRO A 411 -4.11 14.82 -0.08
C PRO A 411 -3.09 13.90 -0.75
N LYS A 412 -1.81 14.30 -0.77
CA LYS A 412 -0.69 13.46 -1.20
C LYS A 412 0.43 13.45 -0.17
N MET A 413 0.85 12.26 0.27
CA MET A 413 1.97 12.08 1.21
C MET A 413 2.48 10.64 1.22
N ASP A 414 3.68 10.47 1.75
CA ASP A 414 4.34 9.17 1.92
C ASP A 414 5.03 9.12 3.28
N VAL A 415 4.82 8.05 4.04
CA VAL A 415 5.38 7.85 5.39
C VAL A 415 5.99 6.47 5.46
N ILE A 416 7.29 6.42 5.78
CA ILE A 416 8.06 5.18 5.85
C ILE A 416 8.50 4.98 7.30
N TYR A 417 8.01 3.92 7.92
CA TYR A 417 8.45 3.43 9.22
C TYR A 417 9.49 2.32 9.03
N LYS A 418 10.41 2.23 9.99
CA LYS A 418 11.35 1.13 10.15
C LYS A 418 11.25 0.48 11.52
N ALA A 419 11.54 -0.80 11.58
CA ALA A 419 11.80 -1.54 12.81
C ALA A 419 13.13 -2.30 12.73
N SER A 420 13.64 -2.71 13.89
CA SER A 420 14.88 -3.49 13.98
C SER A 420 14.81 -4.76 13.11
N PRO A 421 15.92 -5.19 12.50
CA PRO A 421 15.97 -6.41 11.70
C PRO A 421 15.57 -7.67 12.49
N LYS A 422 15.71 -7.63 13.83
CA LYS A 422 15.38 -8.71 14.77
C LYS A 422 14.13 -8.42 15.60
N GLU A 423 13.35 -7.39 15.25
CA GLU A 423 12.14 -7.02 15.99
C GLU A 423 11.11 -8.16 15.97
N THR A 424 10.35 -8.33 17.05
CA THR A 424 9.33 -9.41 17.17
C THR A 424 8.03 -8.88 17.75
N GLY A 425 6.96 -9.68 17.70
CA GLY A 425 5.63 -9.27 18.15
C GLY A 425 4.99 -8.25 17.21
N SER A 426 4.11 -7.39 17.72
CA SER A 426 3.27 -6.54 16.84
C SER A 426 3.33 -5.05 17.16
N THR A 427 2.96 -4.23 16.18
CA THR A 427 2.76 -2.78 16.29
C THR A 427 1.51 -2.38 15.51
N ASP A 428 0.72 -1.48 16.08
CA ASP A 428 -0.43 -0.90 15.39
C ASP A 428 -0.03 0.45 14.80
N PHE A 429 -0.46 0.67 13.56
CA PHE A 429 -0.32 1.94 12.88
C PHE A 429 -1.68 2.59 12.80
N VAL A 430 -1.80 3.79 13.37
CA VAL A 430 -3.04 4.57 13.42
C VAL A 430 -2.91 5.76 12.49
N ILE A 431 -3.94 5.96 11.66
CA ILE A 431 -4.03 7.05 10.70
C ILE A 431 -5.27 7.87 11.04
N ASP A 432 -5.10 9.14 11.39
CA ASP A 432 -6.19 10.08 11.63
C ASP A 432 -6.30 11.05 10.46
N SER A 433 -7.44 11.02 9.76
CA SER A 433 -7.79 11.95 8.69
C SER A 433 -8.87 12.91 9.15
N SER A 434 -8.66 14.21 8.99
CA SER A 434 -9.61 15.20 9.49
C SER A 434 -9.72 16.45 8.65
N VAL A 435 -10.89 17.08 8.74
CA VAL A 435 -11.18 18.41 8.19
C VAL A 435 -11.64 19.33 9.30
N ASN A 436 -11.10 20.56 9.34
CA ASN A 436 -11.49 21.59 10.28
C ASN A 436 -12.49 22.54 9.62
N ILE A 437 -13.78 22.26 9.81
CA ILE A 437 -14.89 22.96 9.18
C ILE A 437 -15.02 24.35 9.82
N ARG A 438 -15.00 25.39 8.97
CA ARG A 438 -15.08 26.78 9.39
C ARG A 438 -16.21 27.51 8.64
N PRO A 439 -17.31 27.88 9.32
CA PRO A 439 -18.22 28.91 8.82
C PRO A 439 -17.54 30.29 8.75
N ILE A 440 -17.94 31.12 7.79
CA ILE A 440 -17.36 32.46 7.57
C ILE A 440 -18.41 33.52 7.91
N TYR A 441 -18.05 34.48 8.77
CA TYR A 441 -18.93 35.56 9.20
C TYR A 441 -18.33 36.92 8.92
N ASN A 442 -19.13 37.81 8.32
CA ASN A 442 -18.78 39.19 8.04
C ASN A 442 -19.90 40.11 8.53
N GLY A 443 -19.56 41.27 9.09
CA GLY A 443 -20.52 42.25 9.59
C GLY A 443 -20.39 43.60 8.89
N ALA A 444 -21.47 44.37 8.85
CA ALA A 444 -21.41 45.80 8.56
C ALA A 444 -21.65 46.61 9.85
N TYR A 445 -20.74 47.53 10.13
CA TYR A 445 -20.81 48.49 11.21
C TYR A 445 -21.33 49.82 10.69
N LYS A 446 -22.37 50.36 11.32
CA LYS A 446 -22.90 51.69 11.02
C LYS A 446 -22.12 52.73 11.81
N HIS A 447 -21.62 53.75 11.10
CA HIS A 447 -20.95 54.92 11.68
C HIS A 447 -21.87 56.13 11.64
N TYR A 448 -21.99 56.84 12.77
CA TYR A 448 -22.72 58.11 12.84
C TYR A 448 -21.79 59.23 13.33
N TYR A 449 -21.64 60.28 12.54
CA TYR A 449 -20.75 61.43 12.84
C TYR A 449 -21.47 62.78 12.69
N VAL A 450 -22.77 62.82 13.06
CA VAL A 450 -23.65 64.00 13.12
C VAL A 450 -24.03 64.59 11.76
N VAL A 451 -23.05 64.92 10.92
CA VAL A 451 -23.26 65.52 9.58
C VAL A 451 -23.51 64.49 8.49
N GLY A 452 -23.37 63.20 8.81
CA GLY A 452 -23.53 62.10 7.89
C GLY A 452 -23.43 60.74 8.57
N SER A 453 -23.61 59.70 7.76
CA SER A 453 -23.46 58.31 8.21
C SER A 453 -23.03 57.44 7.04
N HIS A 454 -22.22 56.43 7.33
CA HIS A 454 -21.80 55.41 6.37
C HIS A 454 -21.72 54.05 7.08
N GLN A 455 -21.55 52.97 6.33
CA GLN A 455 -21.22 51.66 6.88
C GLN A 455 -19.78 51.26 6.53
N SER A 456 -19.17 50.42 7.36
CA SER A 456 -17.90 49.75 7.07
C SER A 456 -18.04 48.25 7.26
N TYR A 457 -17.34 47.46 6.47
CA TYR A 457 -17.37 45.99 6.55
C TYR A 457 -16.20 45.44 7.35
N HIS A 458 -16.42 44.33 8.05
CA HIS A 458 -15.44 43.64 8.89
C HIS A 458 -15.65 42.13 8.82
N GLY A 459 -14.58 41.36 8.92
CA GLY A 459 -14.59 39.91 9.08
C GLY A 459 -14.36 39.48 10.53
N PHE A 460 -15.05 38.42 10.96
CA PHE A 460 -14.91 37.89 12.33
C PHE A 460 -14.06 36.60 12.34
N GLU A 461 -12.94 36.62 13.08
CA GLU A 461 -11.99 35.49 13.14
C GLU A 461 -12.18 34.54 14.32
N ASN A 462 -12.62 35.05 15.46
CA ASN A 462 -12.82 34.27 16.69
C ASN A 462 -14.17 33.53 16.68
N THR A 463 -14.52 32.96 15.54
CA THR A 463 -15.77 32.26 15.24
C THR A 463 -15.64 30.76 15.48
N PRO A 464 -16.75 30.03 15.69
CA PRO A 464 -16.71 28.60 15.93
C PRO A 464 -16.12 27.84 14.75
N ARG A 465 -15.42 26.75 15.04
CA ARG A 465 -14.89 25.78 14.08
C ARG A 465 -15.15 24.39 14.64
N ARG A 466 -15.36 23.39 13.78
CA ARG A 466 -15.55 22.00 14.20
C ARG A 466 -14.63 21.09 13.40
N ARG A 467 -13.79 20.33 14.09
CA ARG A 467 -12.98 19.29 13.46
C ARG A 467 -13.76 17.99 13.43
N VAL A 468 -13.86 17.40 12.25
CA VAL A 468 -14.41 16.06 12.03
C VAL A 468 -13.27 15.15 11.63
N THR A 469 -13.17 13.98 12.27
CA THR A 469 -12.06 13.04 12.10
C THR A 469 -12.59 11.65 11.79
N LYS A 470 -11.95 10.95 10.84
CA LYS A 470 -12.06 9.49 10.66
C LYS A 470 -10.68 8.89 10.93
N SER A 471 -10.65 7.88 11.79
CA SER A 471 -9.45 7.12 12.09
C SER A 471 -9.55 5.73 11.48
N ALA A 472 -8.41 5.19 11.09
CA ALA A 472 -8.26 3.78 10.75
C ALA A 472 -6.96 3.27 11.36
N SER A 473 -6.94 2.00 11.73
CA SER A 473 -5.74 1.34 12.24
C SER A 473 -5.56 -0.03 11.62
N PHE A 474 -4.32 -0.49 11.60
CA PHE A 474 -3.97 -1.84 11.21
C PHE A 474 -2.78 -2.34 12.02
N THR A 475 -2.75 -3.64 12.28
CA THR A 475 -1.73 -4.32 13.07
C THR A 475 -0.76 -5.06 12.17
N VAL A 476 0.53 -4.84 12.38
CA VAL A 476 1.62 -5.54 11.70
C VAL A 476 2.30 -6.51 12.67
N ASP A 477 2.51 -7.75 12.22
CA ASP A 477 3.31 -8.74 12.93
C ASP A 477 4.74 -8.74 12.39
N TRP A 478 5.72 -8.35 13.21
CA TRP A 478 7.11 -8.32 12.80
C TRP A 478 7.67 -9.72 12.52
N ASP A 479 7.06 -10.78 13.04
CA ASP A 479 7.47 -12.17 12.78
C ASP A 479 6.93 -12.69 11.43
N HIS A 480 6.14 -11.89 10.69
CA HIS A 480 5.62 -12.27 9.38
C HIS A 480 6.74 -12.59 8.37
N PRO A 481 6.62 -13.65 7.55
CA PRO A 481 7.70 -14.13 6.67
C PRO A 481 8.24 -13.09 5.69
N VAL A 482 7.39 -12.17 5.24
CA VAL A 482 7.78 -11.05 4.35
C VAL A 482 8.95 -10.25 4.91
N PHE A 483 9.05 -10.12 6.23
CA PHE A 483 10.09 -9.32 6.90
C PHE A 483 11.45 -10.00 6.99
N THR A 484 11.56 -11.24 6.51
CA THR A 484 12.85 -11.86 6.26
C THR A 484 13.52 -11.31 5.00
N GLY A 485 12.74 -10.77 4.05
CA GLY A 485 13.25 -10.34 2.74
C GLY A 485 13.70 -11.49 1.83
N GLY A 486 13.51 -12.73 2.29
CA GLY A 486 13.85 -13.93 1.56
C GLY A 486 12.72 -14.41 0.69
N ARG A 487 13.11 -15.06 -0.41
CA ARG A 487 12.19 -15.80 -1.27
C ARG A 487 12.06 -17.20 -0.70
N PRO A 488 10.83 -17.68 -0.42
CA PRO A 488 10.66 -19.01 0.12
C PRO A 488 11.08 -20.06 -0.91
N VAL A 489 11.71 -21.11 -0.44
CA VAL A 489 12.15 -22.27 -1.21
C VAL A 489 11.66 -23.55 -0.54
N ASN A 490 11.46 -24.60 -1.31
CA ASN A 490 11.20 -25.94 -0.76
C ASN A 490 12.48 -26.75 -0.59
N LEU A 491 12.36 -27.86 0.14
CA LEU A 491 13.37 -28.91 0.22
C LEU A 491 12.74 -30.22 -0.25
N GLN A 492 13.09 -30.64 -1.47
CA GLN A 492 12.54 -31.82 -2.13
C GLN A 492 13.49 -33.01 -2.00
N LEU A 493 12.92 -34.16 -1.62
CA LEU A 493 13.62 -35.41 -1.42
C LEU A 493 13.71 -36.18 -2.74
N ALA A 494 14.82 -36.04 -3.48
CA ALA A 494 14.89 -36.38 -4.91
C ALA A 494 14.85 -37.88 -5.27
N SER A 495 14.90 -38.80 -4.29
CA SER A 495 14.63 -40.22 -4.57
C SER A 495 13.14 -40.50 -4.76
N PHE A 496 12.29 -39.61 -4.26
CA PHE A 496 10.86 -39.61 -4.54
C PHE A 496 10.58 -38.74 -5.76
N ASN A 497 9.57 -39.11 -6.54
CA ASN A 497 9.20 -38.35 -7.73
C ASN A 497 8.79 -36.90 -7.39
N ASN A 498 8.05 -36.72 -6.29
CA ASN A 498 7.53 -35.40 -5.92
C ASN A 498 7.21 -35.29 -4.41
N ARG A 499 8.22 -35.43 -3.53
CA ARG A 499 8.02 -35.23 -2.08
C ARG A 499 8.87 -34.10 -1.51
N CYS A 500 8.23 -33.24 -0.72
CA CYS A 500 8.84 -32.10 -0.05
C CYS A 500 8.77 -32.29 1.47
N ILE A 501 9.74 -31.69 2.17
CA ILE A 501 9.71 -31.58 3.62
C ILE A 501 8.59 -30.59 3.99
N GLU A 502 7.67 -31.04 4.83
CA GLU A 502 6.57 -30.26 5.39
C GLU A 502 6.65 -30.27 6.91
N ALA A 503 6.43 -29.12 7.54
CA ALA A 503 6.35 -29.00 8.99
C ALA A 503 4.89 -28.78 9.43
N ASP A 504 4.38 -29.64 10.31
CA ASP A 504 3.06 -29.45 10.91
C ASP A 504 3.04 -28.27 11.91
N ASP A 505 1.87 -27.99 12.49
CA ASP A 505 1.69 -26.89 13.46
C ASP A 505 2.56 -27.05 14.72
N GLN A 506 2.96 -28.28 15.04
CA GLN A 506 3.87 -28.61 16.16
C GLN A 506 5.35 -28.63 15.73
N GLY A 507 5.63 -28.39 14.44
CA GLY A 507 6.96 -28.39 13.86
C GLY A 507 7.49 -29.78 13.48
N ARG A 508 6.70 -30.85 13.57
CA ARG A 508 7.16 -32.19 13.17
C ARG A 508 7.31 -32.28 11.66
N LEU A 509 8.39 -32.93 11.24
CA LEU A 509 8.75 -33.03 9.83
C LEU A 509 8.16 -34.28 9.19
N MET A 510 7.53 -34.10 8.04
CA MET A 510 6.99 -35.17 7.22
C MET A 510 7.36 -34.97 5.75
N ALA A 511 7.41 -36.07 4.99
CA ALA A 511 7.63 -36.03 3.56
C ALA A 511 6.28 -36.19 2.82
N THR A 512 5.71 -35.08 2.37
CA THR A 512 4.40 -35.01 1.69
C THR A 512 4.56 -34.65 0.22
N THR A 513 3.49 -34.72 -0.57
CA THR A 513 3.54 -34.32 -1.98
C THR A 513 3.83 -32.82 -2.09
N CYS A 514 4.78 -32.43 -2.94
CA CYS A 514 5.13 -31.02 -3.06
C CYS A 514 3.95 -30.18 -3.57
N ASP A 515 3.67 -29.07 -2.88
CA ASP A 515 2.73 -28.04 -3.26
C ASP A 515 3.38 -26.65 -3.09
N SER A 516 3.56 -25.95 -4.21
CA SER A 516 4.16 -24.61 -4.24
C SER A 516 3.35 -23.53 -3.52
N GLN A 517 2.07 -23.78 -3.21
CA GLN A 517 1.21 -22.88 -2.45
C GLN A 517 1.24 -23.16 -0.93
N GLN A 518 1.80 -24.31 -0.52
CA GLN A 518 1.82 -24.73 0.87
C GLN A 518 2.95 -24.02 1.63
N ALA A 519 2.58 -23.08 2.51
CA ALA A 519 3.53 -22.37 3.37
C ALA A 519 4.28 -23.31 4.33
N ALA A 520 3.66 -24.43 4.73
CA ALA A 520 4.28 -25.45 5.58
C ALA A 520 5.45 -26.20 4.92
N GLN A 521 5.57 -26.15 3.58
CA GLN A 521 6.67 -26.71 2.80
C GLN A 521 7.73 -25.68 2.39
N SER A 522 7.53 -24.43 2.82
CA SER A 522 8.33 -23.29 2.41
C SER A 522 9.32 -22.89 3.50
N PHE A 523 10.56 -22.66 3.10
CA PHE A 523 11.66 -22.26 3.97
C PHE A 523 12.38 -21.04 3.42
N ILE A 524 12.89 -20.20 4.30
CA ILE A 524 13.77 -19.09 3.96
C ILE A 524 15.20 -19.51 4.29
N TYR A 525 16.06 -19.54 3.27
CA TYR A 525 17.48 -19.80 3.44
C TYR A 525 18.21 -18.50 3.78
N ASP A 526 18.39 -18.25 5.09
CA ASP A 526 18.74 -16.93 5.62
C ASP A 526 20.25 -16.55 5.51
N GLN A 527 20.64 -15.39 6.05
CA GLN A 527 22.03 -14.88 6.01
C GLN A 527 23.02 -15.85 6.67
N GLN A 528 22.56 -16.65 7.63
CA GLN A 528 23.39 -17.58 8.40
C GLN A 528 23.46 -18.96 7.75
N GLY A 529 22.70 -19.17 6.66
CA GLY A 529 22.52 -20.47 6.02
C GLY A 529 21.58 -21.38 6.80
N ARG A 530 20.61 -20.84 7.54
CA ARG A 530 19.57 -21.63 8.21
C ARG A 530 18.37 -21.78 7.28
N TYR A 531 17.70 -22.92 7.33
CA TYR A 531 16.37 -23.08 6.72
C TYR A 531 15.31 -22.77 7.77
N VAL A 532 14.84 -21.53 7.75
CA VAL A 532 13.80 -21.00 8.64
C VAL A 532 12.44 -21.32 8.03
N SER A 533 11.49 -21.86 8.79
CA SER A 533 10.15 -22.10 8.26
C SER A 533 9.44 -20.79 7.88
N ALA A 534 8.83 -20.76 6.70
CA ALA A 534 7.99 -19.65 6.26
C ALA A 534 6.59 -19.69 6.87
N SER A 535 6.12 -20.80 7.44
CA SER A 535 4.88 -20.81 8.22
C SER A 535 5.11 -20.32 9.66
N ASN A 536 6.32 -20.52 10.19
CA ASN A 536 6.72 -20.09 11.52
C ASN A 536 8.20 -19.73 11.59
N THR A 537 8.51 -18.43 11.54
CA THR A 537 9.89 -17.91 11.50
C THR A 537 10.71 -18.14 12.76
N LYS A 538 10.11 -18.72 13.81
CA LYS A 538 10.78 -19.12 15.05
C LYS A 538 11.37 -20.53 14.97
N LEU A 539 11.04 -21.29 13.93
CA LEU A 539 11.43 -22.69 13.76
C LEU A 539 12.43 -22.86 12.61
N CYS A 540 13.48 -23.65 12.85
CA CYS A 540 14.62 -23.87 11.97
C CYS A 540 14.91 -25.37 11.82
N LEU A 541 15.36 -25.78 10.63
CA LEU A 541 15.86 -27.14 10.41
C LEU A 541 17.17 -27.35 11.15
N ASP A 542 17.22 -28.34 12.05
CA ASP A 542 18.35 -28.62 12.94
C ASP A 542 18.90 -30.02 12.71
N GLY A 543 20.19 -30.12 12.42
CA GLY A 543 20.87 -31.40 12.23
C GLY A 543 20.96 -32.25 13.51
N GLU A 544 20.74 -31.66 14.68
CA GLU A 544 20.71 -32.40 15.96
C GLU A 544 19.40 -33.20 16.15
N ALA A 545 18.30 -32.73 15.56
CA ALA A 545 16.98 -33.35 15.66
C ALA A 545 16.18 -33.12 14.37
N LEU A 546 16.23 -34.08 13.45
CA LEU A 546 15.60 -33.99 12.11
C LEU A 546 14.18 -34.59 12.05
N ASP A 547 13.61 -34.97 13.19
CA ASP A 547 12.21 -35.37 13.35
C ASP A 547 11.26 -34.16 13.47
N SER A 548 11.80 -32.99 13.87
CA SER A 548 11.04 -31.77 14.10
C SER A 548 11.92 -30.53 13.93
N LEU A 549 11.33 -29.44 13.43
CA LEU A 549 11.97 -28.14 13.44
C LEU A 549 12.17 -27.66 14.88
N GLN A 550 13.33 -27.07 15.13
CA GLN A 550 13.72 -26.58 16.45
C GLN A 550 13.64 -25.07 16.54
N THR A 551 13.63 -24.52 17.75
CA THR A 551 13.69 -23.06 17.93
C THR A 551 14.98 -22.52 17.31
N CYS A 552 14.83 -21.53 16.43
CA CYS A 552 15.94 -20.90 15.73
C CYS A 552 16.92 -20.27 16.72
N ASN A 553 18.19 -20.67 16.63
CA ASN A 553 19.27 -20.18 17.47
C ASN A 553 20.54 -19.93 16.63
N GLN A 554 21.70 -19.82 17.27
CA GLN A 554 22.98 -19.55 16.61
C GLN A 554 23.85 -20.80 16.42
N ASN A 555 23.37 -21.98 16.79
CA ASN A 555 24.11 -23.24 16.71
C ASN A 555 24.49 -23.54 15.26
N LEU A 556 25.67 -24.16 15.10
CA LEU A 556 26.15 -24.59 13.78
C LEU A 556 25.32 -25.74 13.20
N THR A 557 24.65 -26.51 14.05
CA THR A 557 23.76 -27.61 13.66
C THR A 557 22.53 -27.13 12.89
N GLN A 558 22.14 -25.85 13.01
CA GLN A 558 21.06 -25.25 12.22
C GLN A 558 21.53 -24.63 10.91
N ARG A 559 22.85 -24.60 10.65
CA ARG A 559 23.43 -23.98 9.47
C ARG A 559 23.78 -25.04 8.44
N TRP A 560 23.42 -24.77 7.20
CA TRP A 560 23.51 -25.68 6.07
C TRP A 560 24.23 -25.03 4.91
N GLU A 561 24.98 -25.82 4.15
CA GLU A 561 25.72 -25.36 2.97
C GLU A 561 25.61 -26.38 1.84
N TRP A 562 25.29 -25.89 0.64
CA TRP A 562 25.27 -26.71 -0.56
C TRP A 562 26.69 -27.03 -1.02
N ARG A 563 26.96 -28.30 -1.33
CA ARG A 563 28.21 -28.68 -1.98
C ARG A 563 28.15 -28.30 -3.45
N GLU A 564 29.10 -27.48 -3.89
CA GLU A 564 29.18 -26.93 -5.24
C GLU A 564 29.07 -28.02 -6.33
N GLY A 565 28.30 -27.74 -7.38
CA GLY A 565 28.07 -28.68 -8.48
C GLY A 565 27.29 -29.94 -8.11
N SER A 566 26.59 -29.98 -6.97
CA SER A 566 25.84 -31.16 -6.52
C SER A 566 24.49 -30.84 -5.87
N ASP A 567 23.71 -31.89 -5.65
CA ASP A 567 22.43 -31.86 -4.91
C ASP A 567 22.60 -32.28 -3.44
N LYS A 568 23.79 -32.05 -2.87
CA LYS A 568 24.10 -32.43 -1.48
C LYS A 568 24.08 -31.20 -0.60
N LEU A 569 23.22 -31.22 0.41
CA LEU A 569 23.14 -30.19 1.44
C LEU A 569 23.87 -30.67 2.70
N SER A 570 24.99 -30.05 3.05
CA SER A 570 25.79 -30.41 4.23
C SER A 570 25.48 -29.55 5.44
N ASN A 571 25.55 -30.16 6.62
CA ASN A 571 25.48 -29.47 7.89
C ASN A 571 26.85 -28.85 8.25
N VAL A 572 26.86 -27.60 8.69
CA VAL A 572 28.11 -26.85 8.96
C VAL A 572 28.83 -27.39 10.20
N PHE A 573 28.12 -27.97 11.17
CA PHE A 573 28.74 -28.43 12.42
C PHE A 573 29.64 -29.65 12.23
N ASN A 574 29.14 -30.67 11.53
CA ASN A 574 29.82 -31.97 11.40
C ASN A 574 30.26 -32.29 9.95
N GLY A 575 29.86 -31.50 8.96
CA GLY A 575 30.17 -31.71 7.53
C GLY A 575 29.40 -32.85 6.87
N GLU A 576 28.53 -33.54 7.61
CA GLU A 576 27.67 -34.61 7.11
C GLU A 576 26.57 -34.05 6.21
N VAL A 577 26.00 -34.90 5.35
CA VAL A 577 25.02 -34.50 4.34
C VAL A 577 23.63 -34.91 4.80
N LEU A 578 22.66 -34.02 4.60
CA LEU A 578 21.24 -34.31 4.77
C LEU A 578 20.86 -35.44 3.80
N GLY A 579 20.47 -36.56 4.37
CA GLY A 579 19.96 -37.71 3.65
C GLY A 579 18.56 -38.06 4.09
N HIS A 580 17.93 -38.88 3.27
CA HIS A 580 16.60 -39.39 3.53
C HIS A 580 16.45 -40.85 3.09
N ASP A 581 15.66 -41.61 3.84
CA ASP A 581 15.30 -42.97 3.46
C ASP A 581 14.44 -42.96 2.18
N LYS A 582 14.78 -43.84 1.23
CA LYS A 582 14.13 -43.88 -0.10
C LYS A 582 12.70 -44.43 -0.06
N GLN A 583 12.27 -45.06 1.03
CA GLN A 583 10.94 -45.64 1.21
C GLN A 583 10.07 -44.79 2.15
N THR A 584 10.61 -44.40 3.30
CA THR A 584 9.84 -43.68 4.34
C THR A 584 9.95 -42.16 4.19
N GLY A 585 11.08 -41.66 3.71
CA GLY A 585 11.40 -40.23 3.69
C GLY A 585 11.91 -39.69 5.02
N GLU A 586 12.21 -40.55 5.99
CA GLU A 586 12.82 -40.17 7.27
C GLU A 586 14.18 -39.53 7.04
N LEU A 587 14.43 -38.40 7.71
CA LEU A 587 15.60 -37.56 7.53
C LEU A 587 16.73 -37.98 8.49
N GLY A 588 17.99 -37.84 8.04
CA GLY A 588 19.16 -38.10 8.85
C GLY A 588 20.42 -37.42 8.32
N LEU A 589 21.50 -37.47 9.09
CA LEU A 589 22.82 -37.02 8.68
C LEU A 589 23.71 -38.20 8.33
N TYR A 590 24.38 -38.13 7.18
CA TYR A 590 25.19 -39.22 6.66
C TYR A 590 26.48 -38.71 6.02
N SER A 591 27.57 -39.46 6.18
CA SER A 591 28.83 -39.22 5.48
C SER A 591 28.78 -39.68 4.00
N THR A 592 28.08 -40.78 3.72
CA THR A 592 27.92 -41.39 2.38
C THR A 592 26.52 -41.98 2.20
N GLY A 593 26.07 -42.07 0.95
CA GLY A 593 24.76 -42.65 0.61
C GLY A 593 24.81 -44.18 0.60
N SER A 594 23.63 -44.82 0.65
CA SER A 594 23.50 -46.28 0.65
C SER A 594 22.37 -46.74 -0.28
N ASP A 595 22.13 -48.05 -0.34
CA ASP A 595 20.98 -48.59 -1.09
C ASP A 595 19.65 -48.13 -0.50
N ALA A 596 19.58 -47.91 0.83
CA ALA A 596 18.38 -47.44 1.52
C ALA A 596 18.27 -45.90 1.57
N VAL A 597 19.39 -45.17 1.58
CA VAL A 597 19.42 -43.72 1.84
C VAL A 597 19.92 -42.94 0.62
N SER A 598 19.18 -41.90 0.23
CA SER A 598 19.60 -40.93 -0.78
C SER A 598 20.17 -39.68 -0.11
N LEU A 599 21.17 -39.05 -0.73
CA LEU A 599 21.74 -37.76 -0.31
C LEU A 599 21.41 -36.62 -1.29
N ARG A 600 20.48 -36.86 -2.22
CA ARG A 600 20.06 -35.82 -3.19
C ARG A 600 18.86 -35.07 -2.64
N THR A 601 19.09 -33.81 -2.28
CA THR A 601 18.07 -32.82 -1.96
C THR A 601 17.99 -31.82 -3.10
N ILE A 602 16.79 -31.54 -3.60
CA ILE A 602 16.53 -30.50 -4.60
C ILE A 602 15.87 -29.32 -3.90
N THR A 603 16.07 -28.11 -4.40
CA THR A 603 15.40 -26.91 -3.89
C THR A 603 14.98 -26.04 -5.05
N SER A 604 13.81 -25.43 -4.92
CA SER A 604 13.18 -24.54 -5.89
C SER A 604 12.41 -23.45 -5.16
N TYR A 605 12.25 -22.28 -5.78
CA TYR A 605 11.40 -21.24 -5.21
C TYR A 605 9.94 -21.70 -5.15
N THR A 606 9.27 -21.43 -4.03
CA THR A 606 7.82 -21.55 -3.91
C THR A 606 7.17 -20.21 -4.27
N ASN A 607 5.94 -20.28 -4.78
CA ASN A 607 5.26 -19.35 -5.70
C ASN A 607 5.74 -17.87 -5.76
N VAL A 608 6.28 -17.40 -6.93
CA VAL A 608 5.88 -16.16 -7.70
C VAL A 608 6.82 -15.73 -8.87
N PHE A 609 7.95 -16.37 -9.19
CA PHE A 609 8.76 -15.88 -10.34
C PHE A 609 8.25 -16.38 -11.68
N HIS A 610 7.63 -15.48 -12.45
CA HIS A 610 7.65 -15.58 -13.90
C HIS A 610 9.02 -15.13 -14.42
N GLU A 611 9.58 -15.86 -15.39
CA GLU A 611 10.79 -15.43 -16.09
C GLU A 611 10.56 -14.06 -16.71
N GLN A 612 11.30 -13.06 -16.24
CA GLN A 612 11.27 -11.72 -16.78
C GLN A 612 12.22 -11.68 -17.98
N GLU A 613 11.70 -11.46 -19.18
CA GLU A 613 12.54 -11.23 -20.35
C GLU A 613 13.36 -9.95 -20.14
N SER A 614 14.68 -10.02 -20.31
CA SER A 614 15.59 -8.89 -20.14
C SER A 614 16.55 -8.80 -21.32
N SER A 615 17.07 -7.59 -21.58
CA SER A 615 18.25 -7.44 -22.43
C SER A 615 19.45 -8.16 -21.80
N PRO A 616 20.50 -8.47 -22.56
CA PRO A 616 21.81 -8.69 -21.95
C PRO A 616 22.22 -7.47 -21.11
N VAL A 617 23.14 -7.66 -20.15
CA VAL A 617 23.82 -6.52 -19.53
C VAL A 617 24.70 -5.87 -20.60
N LEU A 618 24.48 -4.58 -20.84
CA LEU A 618 25.22 -3.76 -21.80
C LEU A 618 26.35 -3.03 -21.07
N GLY A 619 27.60 -3.25 -21.46
CA GLY A 619 28.78 -2.75 -20.74
C GLY A 619 29.30 -3.72 -19.67
N LEU A 620 29.62 -3.19 -18.48
CA LEU A 620 30.37 -3.91 -17.44
C LEU A 620 29.53 -4.14 -16.18
N THR A 621 29.57 -5.35 -15.63
CA THR A 621 28.97 -5.69 -14.32
C THR A 621 29.90 -5.30 -13.16
N GLN A 622 30.22 -4.01 -13.03
CA GLN A 622 31.12 -3.48 -11.99
C GLN A 622 30.44 -2.41 -11.14
N GLY A 623 30.77 -2.35 -9.84
CA GLY A 623 30.15 -1.40 -8.91
C GLY A 623 28.87 -1.93 -8.26
N LYS A 624 28.12 -1.03 -7.62
CA LYS A 624 26.82 -1.36 -7.01
C LYS A 624 25.75 -1.43 -8.09
N VAL A 625 24.78 -2.32 -7.92
CA VAL A 625 23.59 -2.41 -8.78
C VAL A 625 22.41 -1.72 -8.10
N ASN A 626 21.76 -0.80 -8.81
CA ASN A 626 20.47 -0.26 -8.44
C ASN A 626 19.43 -0.63 -9.51
N GLN A 627 18.26 -1.09 -9.06
CA GLN A 627 17.14 -1.41 -9.93
C GLN A 627 16.01 -0.40 -9.75
N GLN A 628 15.43 0.06 -10.86
CA GLN A 628 14.33 1.02 -10.88
C GLN A 628 13.26 0.59 -11.88
N ARG A 629 11.99 0.85 -11.55
CA ARG A 629 10.89 0.70 -12.51
C ARG A 629 10.86 1.91 -13.45
N VAL A 630 10.65 1.68 -14.75
CA VAL A 630 10.39 2.77 -15.69
C VAL A 630 9.07 3.43 -15.32
N GLU A 631 9.09 4.76 -15.22
CA GLU A 631 7.96 5.54 -14.78
C GLU A 631 6.95 5.79 -15.92
N LYS A 632 5.77 6.33 -15.60
CA LYS A 632 4.67 6.50 -16.56
C LYS A 632 4.95 7.45 -17.73
N ASP A 633 5.94 8.32 -17.59
CA ASP A 633 6.40 9.19 -18.68
C ASP A 633 7.19 8.42 -19.75
N ASN A 634 7.55 7.15 -19.47
CA ASN A 634 8.36 6.27 -20.31
C ASN A 634 9.69 6.92 -20.74
N GLN A 635 10.28 7.74 -19.86
CA GLN A 635 11.56 8.38 -20.11
C GLN A 635 12.69 7.75 -19.29
N LEU A 636 13.87 7.69 -19.88
CA LEU A 636 15.13 7.46 -19.20
C LEU A 636 15.82 8.81 -19.02
N TYR A 637 16.17 9.14 -17.78
CA TYR A 637 16.93 10.32 -17.44
C TYR A 637 18.41 9.95 -17.41
N VAL A 638 19.22 10.75 -18.11
CA VAL A 638 20.64 10.47 -18.31
C VAL A 638 21.44 11.71 -17.93
N ARG A 639 22.50 11.54 -17.15
CA ARG A 639 23.54 12.53 -16.99
C ARG A 639 24.79 12.04 -17.73
N ALA A 640 25.25 12.81 -18.71
CA ALA A 640 26.35 12.39 -19.56
C ALA A 640 27.22 13.56 -20.04
N GLY A 641 28.46 13.21 -20.39
CA GLY A 641 29.45 14.08 -21.03
C GLY A 641 30.41 13.24 -21.88
N ALA A 642 31.67 13.13 -21.43
CA ALA A 642 32.66 12.27 -22.07
C ALA A 642 32.35 10.76 -21.89
N ALA A 643 31.61 10.41 -20.84
CA ALA A 643 31.06 9.09 -20.59
C ALA A 643 29.63 9.23 -20.03
N ILE A 644 29.02 8.14 -19.57
CA ILE A 644 27.72 8.17 -18.88
C ILE A 644 27.94 8.31 -17.38
N ASP A 645 27.65 9.49 -16.84
CA ASP A 645 27.81 9.80 -15.42
C ASP A 645 26.74 9.12 -14.57
N ALA A 646 25.47 9.22 -14.96
CA ALA A 646 24.35 8.64 -14.20
C ALA A 646 23.14 8.29 -15.08
N LEU A 647 22.35 7.30 -14.63
CA LEU A 647 21.09 6.88 -15.25
C LEU A 647 20.00 6.75 -14.18
N GLY A 648 18.73 6.98 -14.55
CA GLY A 648 17.61 6.77 -13.63
C GLY A 648 16.25 6.95 -14.30
N ALA A 649 15.20 6.51 -13.62
CA ALA A 649 13.82 6.59 -14.09
C ALA A 649 13.17 7.97 -13.86
N ALA A 650 13.82 8.83 -13.05
CA ALA A 650 13.42 10.21 -12.77
C ALA A 650 14.68 11.06 -12.51
N PRO A 651 14.64 12.39 -12.67
CA PRO A 651 15.82 13.24 -12.49
C PRO A 651 16.32 13.26 -11.05
N GLU A 652 15.42 13.06 -10.08
CA GLU A 652 15.72 12.96 -8.65
C GLU A 652 16.20 11.56 -8.21
N LEU A 653 16.17 10.57 -9.12
CA LEU A 653 16.52 9.17 -8.87
C LEU A 653 17.74 8.70 -9.69
N LEU A 654 18.58 9.62 -10.15
CA LEU A 654 19.80 9.29 -10.91
C LEU A 654 20.79 8.51 -10.05
N VAL A 655 21.30 7.39 -10.59
CA VAL A 655 22.31 6.52 -9.98
C VAL A 655 23.61 6.62 -10.78
N GLY A 656 24.69 7.00 -10.10
CA GLY A 656 26.02 7.23 -10.67
C GLY A 656 26.67 8.49 -10.09
N GLY A 657 27.56 9.11 -10.86
CA GLY A 657 28.25 10.33 -10.45
C GLY A 657 27.45 11.61 -10.70
N THR A 658 28.02 12.72 -10.25
CA THR A 658 27.38 14.04 -10.33
C THR A 658 27.85 14.90 -11.51
N GLY A 659 28.84 14.45 -12.28
CA GLY A 659 29.35 15.15 -13.47
C GLY A 659 28.38 15.09 -14.66
N GLY A 660 28.72 15.72 -15.79
CA GLY A 660 27.89 15.67 -17.01
C GLY A 660 26.64 16.57 -16.98
N SER A 661 25.93 16.58 -18.10
CA SER A 661 24.68 17.35 -18.31
C SER A 661 23.46 16.43 -18.36
N ILE A 662 22.34 16.88 -17.82
CA ILE A 662 21.09 16.09 -17.79
C ILE A 662 20.40 16.18 -19.17
N THR A 663 20.00 15.03 -19.68
CA THR A 663 19.17 14.84 -20.88
C THR A 663 18.15 13.73 -20.64
N THR A 664 17.16 13.61 -21.52
CA THR A 664 16.14 12.57 -21.46
C THR A 664 16.07 11.78 -22.76
N VAL A 665 15.76 10.50 -22.65
CA VAL A 665 15.58 9.56 -23.77
C VAL A 665 14.20 8.95 -23.66
N ASP A 666 13.42 9.02 -24.75
CA ASP A 666 12.13 8.34 -24.84
C ASP A 666 12.33 6.83 -25.02
N LEU A 667 11.69 6.02 -24.18
CA LEU A 667 11.78 4.56 -24.26
C LEU A 667 10.67 3.93 -25.11
N THR A 668 9.73 4.74 -25.61
CA THR A 668 8.66 4.24 -26.47
C THR A 668 9.12 4.03 -27.92
N GLY A 669 8.66 2.96 -28.55
CA GLY A 669 8.94 2.69 -29.96
C GLY A 669 10.41 2.37 -30.27
N LEU A 670 11.19 1.91 -29.30
CA LEU A 670 12.57 1.46 -29.51
C LEU A 670 12.60 0.19 -30.38
N SER A 671 13.56 0.13 -31.29
CA SER A 671 13.89 -1.07 -32.07
C SER A 671 15.17 -1.74 -31.57
N SER A 672 16.16 -0.96 -31.13
CA SER A 672 17.42 -1.49 -30.62
C SER A 672 18.17 -0.49 -29.74
N ILE A 673 19.00 -1.01 -28.84
CA ILE A 673 19.92 -0.24 -28.00
C ILE A 673 21.33 -0.74 -28.27
N THR A 674 22.28 0.16 -28.52
CA THR A 674 23.69 -0.16 -28.69
C THR A 674 24.53 0.58 -27.66
N ALA A 675 25.25 -0.16 -26.83
CA ALA A 675 26.19 0.37 -25.85
C ALA A 675 27.60 0.35 -26.40
N THR A 676 28.40 1.37 -26.05
CA THR A 676 29.83 1.41 -26.34
C THR A 676 30.60 1.48 -25.02
N SER A 677 31.46 0.50 -24.76
CA SER A 677 32.26 0.39 -23.54
C SER A 677 33.73 0.07 -23.86
N GLY A 678 34.66 0.41 -22.97
CA GLY A 678 36.10 0.20 -23.19
C GLY A 678 36.98 1.11 -22.34
N ASP A 679 38.26 1.22 -22.70
CA ASP A 679 39.26 1.94 -21.92
C ASP A 679 39.08 3.45 -22.09
N PHE A 680 38.63 4.10 -21.02
CA PHE A 680 38.32 5.53 -21.01
C PHE A 680 39.60 6.36 -20.84
N ASN A 681 39.75 7.42 -21.64
CA ASN A 681 40.95 8.26 -21.65
C ASN A 681 41.31 8.88 -20.29
N PHE A 682 40.32 9.01 -19.39
CA PHE A 682 40.50 9.57 -18.05
C PHE A 682 40.60 8.52 -16.94
N GLY A 683 40.58 7.23 -17.28
CA GLY A 683 40.91 6.13 -16.38
C GLY A 683 39.85 5.02 -16.29
N GLY A 684 40.35 3.78 -16.33
CA GLY A 684 39.56 2.56 -16.16
C GLY A 684 38.69 2.22 -17.37
N GLN A 685 37.95 1.12 -17.25
CA GLN A 685 36.96 0.71 -18.24
C GLN A 685 35.59 1.28 -17.87
N GLN A 686 34.90 1.87 -18.85
CA GLN A 686 33.66 2.61 -18.64
C GLN A 686 32.64 2.33 -19.74
N LEU A 687 31.35 2.50 -19.42
CA LEU A 687 30.30 2.66 -20.42
C LEU A 687 30.29 4.13 -20.86
N VAL A 688 30.70 4.40 -22.11
CA VAL A 688 30.91 5.77 -22.58
C VAL A 688 29.75 6.33 -23.40
N ALA A 689 28.97 5.45 -24.05
CA ALA A 689 27.82 5.86 -24.85
C ALA A 689 26.72 4.80 -24.93
N LEU A 690 25.47 5.27 -25.04
CA LEU A 690 24.29 4.48 -25.39
C LEU A 690 23.61 5.12 -26.60
N THR A 691 23.36 4.34 -27.64
CA THR A 691 22.65 4.75 -28.85
C THR A 691 21.32 4.02 -28.94
N PHE A 692 20.24 4.77 -28.93
CA PHE A 692 18.86 4.30 -29.01
C PHE A 692 18.38 4.47 -30.45
N THR A 693 17.94 3.38 -31.09
CA THR A 693 17.33 3.40 -32.42
C THR A 693 15.84 3.09 -32.28
N TYR A 694 15.02 3.87 -32.97
CA TYR A 694 13.56 3.79 -32.93
C TYR A 694 13.02 3.10 -34.18
N GLN A 695 11.80 2.58 -34.09
CA GLN A 695 11.10 1.92 -35.20
C GLN A 695 10.88 2.83 -36.41
N ASP A 696 10.84 4.16 -36.20
CA ASP A 696 10.73 5.17 -37.26
C ASP A 696 12.09 5.51 -37.93
N GLY A 697 13.18 4.87 -37.48
CA GLY A 697 14.54 5.09 -37.98
C GLY A 697 15.29 6.25 -37.29
N ARG A 698 14.65 6.98 -36.37
CA ARG A 698 15.33 8.01 -35.56
C ARG A 698 16.39 7.35 -34.69
N GLN A 699 17.47 8.08 -34.43
CA GLN A 699 18.50 7.69 -33.47
C GLN A 699 18.76 8.79 -32.46
N GLN A 700 19.02 8.41 -31.22
CA GLN A 700 19.43 9.31 -30.15
C GLN A 700 20.60 8.69 -29.40
N MET A 701 21.71 9.43 -29.28
CA MET A 701 22.89 8.99 -28.53
C MET A 701 23.06 9.85 -27.27
N VAL A 702 23.46 9.20 -26.18
CA VAL A 702 23.90 9.84 -24.94
C VAL A 702 25.31 9.39 -24.60
N GLY A 703 26.12 10.29 -24.04
CA GLY A 703 27.56 10.09 -23.85
C GLY A 703 28.37 10.41 -25.12
N SER A 704 29.62 9.91 -25.18
CA SER A 704 30.53 10.18 -26.29
C SER A 704 31.41 8.98 -26.61
N LYS A 705 31.66 8.74 -27.90
CA LYS A 705 32.61 7.74 -28.39
C LYS A 705 34.00 8.32 -28.69
N GLU A 706 34.23 9.61 -28.40
CA GLU A 706 35.51 10.27 -28.72
C GLU A 706 36.61 10.00 -27.68
N TYR A 707 36.22 9.62 -26.46
CA TYR A 707 37.13 9.55 -25.31
C TYR A 707 37.47 8.11 -24.89
N ILE A 708 37.42 7.18 -25.84
CA ILE A 708 37.55 5.74 -25.59
C ILE A 708 38.58 5.10 -26.53
N SER A 709 39.32 4.14 -26.00
CA SER A 709 40.17 3.22 -26.75
C SER A 709 39.75 1.78 -26.47
N ASN A 710 40.14 0.83 -27.35
CA ASN A 710 39.73 -0.58 -27.25
C ASN A 710 38.21 -0.76 -27.12
N ALA A 711 37.44 0.04 -27.87
CA ALA A 711 35.98 0.08 -27.75
C ALA A 711 35.34 -1.26 -28.17
N HIS A 712 34.35 -1.67 -27.39
CA HIS A 712 33.45 -2.78 -27.64
C HIS A 712 32.03 -2.26 -27.80
N GLU A 713 31.25 -2.87 -28.70
CA GLU A 713 29.84 -2.53 -28.90
C GLU A 713 28.94 -3.73 -28.59
N ASP A 714 28.07 -3.55 -27.59
CA ASP A 714 27.02 -4.49 -27.25
C ASP A 714 25.71 -4.00 -27.88
N ARG A 715 25.08 -4.84 -28.70
CA ARG A 715 23.79 -4.51 -29.34
C ARG A 715 22.69 -5.42 -28.80
N PHE A 716 21.58 -4.80 -28.42
CA PHE A 716 20.34 -5.46 -28.06
C PHE A 716 19.22 -5.00 -28.99
N ASP A 717 18.61 -5.93 -29.72
CA ASP A 717 17.42 -5.67 -30.52
C ASP A 717 16.17 -5.95 -29.67
N VAL A 718 15.32 -4.94 -29.53
CA VAL A 718 14.11 -5.02 -28.72
C VAL A 718 13.05 -5.84 -29.48
N PRO A 719 12.51 -6.94 -28.91
CA PRO A 719 11.48 -7.73 -29.57
C PRO A 719 10.28 -6.89 -30.00
N THR A 720 9.67 -7.24 -31.13
CA THR A 720 8.54 -6.48 -31.67
C THR A 720 7.37 -6.47 -30.69
N GLY A 721 6.94 -5.28 -30.27
CA GLY A 721 5.84 -5.10 -29.32
C GLY A 721 6.25 -5.13 -27.83
N ALA A 722 7.51 -5.45 -27.53
CA ALA A 722 8.03 -5.40 -26.15
C ALA A 722 8.21 -3.96 -25.68
N LYS A 723 8.07 -3.75 -24.37
CA LYS A 723 8.28 -2.45 -23.72
C LYS A 723 9.29 -2.59 -22.59
N ILE A 724 10.15 -1.60 -22.42
CA ILE A 724 11.05 -1.55 -21.27
C ILE A 724 10.25 -1.16 -20.04
N THR A 725 10.26 -2.00 -19.01
CA THR A 725 9.48 -1.79 -17.78
C THR A 725 10.34 -1.59 -16.55
N GLN A 726 11.59 -2.04 -16.57
CA GLN A 726 12.57 -1.79 -15.51
C GLN A 726 13.98 -1.59 -16.08
N MET A 727 14.85 -1.01 -15.27
CA MET A 727 16.28 -0.89 -15.56
C MET A 727 17.10 -1.32 -14.36
N LYS A 728 18.24 -1.98 -14.62
CA LYS A 728 19.29 -2.26 -13.63
C LYS A 728 20.54 -1.49 -14.04
N VAL A 729 21.08 -0.70 -13.13
CA VAL A 729 22.21 0.20 -13.39
C VAL A 729 23.37 -0.22 -12.49
N TRP A 730 24.49 -0.59 -13.09
CA TRP A 730 25.77 -0.83 -12.42
C TRP A 730 26.55 0.48 -12.40
N ALA A 731 26.87 1.00 -11.22
CA ALA A 731 27.62 2.24 -11.10
C ALA A 731 28.54 2.26 -9.88
N ASP A 732 29.57 3.10 -9.96
CA ASP A 732 30.34 3.55 -8.79
C ASP A 732 29.99 5.01 -8.45
N ASN A 733 30.79 5.65 -7.60
CA ASN A 733 30.55 7.04 -7.18
C ASN A 733 30.79 8.07 -8.30
N TRP A 734 31.29 7.66 -9.47
CA TRP A 734 31.74 8.55 -10.54
C TRP A 734 30.97 8.33 -11.85
N LEU A 735 30.82 7.07 -12.29
CA LEU A 735 30.30 6.74 -13.61
C LEU A 735 29.46 5.47 -13.60
N VAL A 736 28.56 5.37 -14.58
CA VAL A 736 27.87 4.13 -14.91
C VAL A 736 28.84 3.18 -15.62
N LYS A 737 28.83 1.92 -15.20
CA LYS A 737 29.66 0.84 -15.75
C LYS A 737 28.89 -0.04 -16.72
N GLY A 738 27.62 -0.26 -16.44
CA GLY A 738 26.75 -1.10 -17.27
C GLY A 738 25.28 -0.87 -16.96
N VAL A 739 24.43 -1.29 -17.89
CA VAL A 739 22.98 -1.16 -17.75
C VAL A 739 22.28 -2.37 -18.37
N GLN A 740 21.14 -2.74 -17.82
CA GLN A 740 20.26 -3.75 -18.38
C GLN A 740 18.82 -3.24 -18.38
N PHE A 741 18.07 -3.60 -19.41
CA PHE A 741 16.69 -3.20 -19.60
C PHE A 741 15.80 -4.44 -19.53
N ASP A 742 14.93 -4.49 -18.52
CA ASP A 742 13.96 -5.57 -18.40
C ASP A 742 12.69 -5.23 -19.21
N LEU A 743 12.09 -6.24 -19.82
CA LEU A 743 10.96 -6.12 -20.74
C LEU A 743 9.64 -6.62 -20.13
N ASN A 744 8.56 -6.00 -20.61
CA ASN A 744 7.14 -6.29 -20.40
C ASN A 744 6.61 -6.11 -18.99
#